data_AF-S5ZG86-F1
#
_entry.id   AF-S5ZG86-F1
#
_cell.length_a   1.000
_cell.length_b   1.000
_cell.length_c   1.000
_cell.angle_alpha   90.00
_cell.angle_beta   90.00
_cell.angle_gamma   90.00
#
_symmetry.space_group_name_H-M   'P 1'
#
loop_
_entity.id
_entity.type
_entity.pdbx_description
1 polymer ?
#
loop_
_entity_poly.entity_id
_entity_poly.type
_entity_poly.pdbx_seq_one_letter_code
_entity_poly.pdbx_strand_id
1 'polypeptide(L)'
;MQTTKSKGLNKNTLYAVIIAVILLIVAVIVLLPKGPTPTGPVAQARPFHKQILYVIVNDEGTRINMYKTGVFDIAAVTPARWPDVNNTKVGNFTLHLVRRPDKPQLTIQYVGLNPMKEPFNIPEVRQALAYAVPYDVILKQVFGGLYTRLYTIIPKGMPGYTEFGINKYEYDMNKAQQIMSQLKAKGFDPSKYVITIIYNEGNTARQQIATLLQQSWSQLGFKVTVESYSWPKYLDLTDHFQFQVMLLGWIPDYFDPDDYLMPFVWGGAEFKNLEINSNVAPGDVGKYLANVNMTVETEKFIVVAGEKGTGAKYTGPTNKPIITIGYVVDWDTTNSNWANPVNMVTLGTGGLKDVALSALCKAAQRIVDPTIREAVLQAATIYFNKQATLLILGQQITGENYGSWVHDMYYPVATFARYDLVWEDPNAPVADTGVAGVKNSPETMVIGDIGWPDTFDPAKSYESFGWEIFWQTYGKLVTMWKEDTEPIPELSVAWAFSKDLTELYFVMRGNVKAYDPWNNKTYPITAVDALFSVWRAVRLNLPGGPQWMIDSYIDVNASSVMTESELDNLAKTNGLVTFYMGKSAEVHSLNELLSFFKYSGPTAGVVKFKLRFPYVPILQIFVTGVGSIIPMQYALGNNYQAALADSNNGRNPAAWAKYVGVGEDDPTFKLLSTKPVSTGPYYVADYKEDSYILLKYNPYYWNATLWQQLYGFKP
;
A
#
# COMPACT_ATOMS: atom_id res chain seq x y z
N MET A 1 39.24 -14.92 -65.94
CA MET A 1 40.47 -15.29 -65.19
C MET A 1 40.26 -14.96 -63.73
N GLN A 2 40.46 -15.97 -62.88
CA GLN A 2 40.76 -15.97 -61.44
C GLN A 2 39.78 -15.29 -60.46
N THR A 3 38.94 -16.16 -59.89
CA THR A 3 38.39 -16.09 -58.55
C THR A 3 39.49 -16.29 -57.49
N THR A 4 39.67 -15.32 -56.59
CA THR A 4 40.51 -15.46 -55.39
C THR A 4 39.63 -15.66 -54.16
N LYS A 5 39.67 -16.87 -53.62
CA LYS A 5 39.08 -17.26 -52.33
C LYS A 5 39.88 -16.62 -51.18
N SER A 6 39.23 -15.80 -50.35
CA SER A 6 39.79 -15.45 -49.03
C SER A 6 39.52 -16.61 -48.05
N LYS A 7 40.57 -17.15 -47.44
CA LYS A 7 40.49 -18.16 -46.38
C LYS A 7 40.02 -17.48 -45.09
N GLY A 8 38.84 -17.84 -44.60
CA GLY A 8 38.39 -17.47 -43.25
C GLY A 8 39.23 -18.16 -42.18
N LEU A 9 39.59 -17.42 -41.13
CA LEU A 9 40.21 -17.99 -39.94
C LEU A 9 39.24 -18.96 -39.24
N ASN A 10 39.78 -20.10 -38.80
CA ASN A 10 39.08 -21.10 -37.99
C ASN A 10 38.62 -20.48 -36.65
N LYS A 11 37.37 -20.75 -36.24
CA LYS A 11 36.78 -20.33 -34.95
C LYS A 11 37.69 -20.58 -33.75
N ASN A 12 38.46 -21.66 -33.72
CA ASN A 12 39.37 -21.97 -32.61
C ASN A 12 40.55 -21.00 -32.53
N THR A 13 41.00 -20.45 -33.65
CA THR A 13 42.05 -19.42 -33.69
C THR A 13 41.50 -18.06 -33.24
N LEU A 14 40.22 -17.76 -33.53
CA LEU A 14 39.56 -16.54 -33.06
C LEU A 14 39.35 -16.55 -31.54
N TYR A 15 38.96 -17.70 -30.97
CA TYR A 15 38.84 -17.85 -29.51
C TYR A 15 40.20 -17.78 -28.80
N ALA A 16 41.27 -18.35 -29.37
CA ALA A 16 42.61 -18.25 -28.81
C ALA A 16 43.15 -16.81 -28.81
N VAL A 17 42.87 -16.02 -29.85
CA VAL A 17 43.26 -14.61 -29.94
C VAL A 17 42.46 -13.75 -28.95
N ILE A 18 41.17 -14.01 -28.76
CA ILE A 18 40.34 -13.28 -27.78
C ILE A 18 40.80 -13.57 -26.34
N ILE A 19 41.11 -14.83 -26.01
CA ILE A 19 41.64 -15.21 -24.69
C ILE A 19 43.04 -14.61 -24.45
N ALA A 20 43.90 -14.59 -25.46
CA ALA A 20 45.23 -13.97 -25.35
C ALA A 20 45.14 -12.44 -25.17
N VAL A 21 44.20 -11.76 -25.82
CA VAL A 21 43.97 -10.32 -25.65
C VAL A 21 43.39 -10.02 -24.26
N ILE A 22 42.47 -10.84 -23.75
CA ILE A 22 41.92 -10.67 -22.40
C ILE A 22 43.01 -10.92 -21.33
N LEU A 23 43.87 -11.93 -21.50
CA LEU A 23 44.97 -12.20 -20.57
C LEU A 23 46.07 -11.12 -20.63
N LEU A 24 46.33 -10.51 -21.80
CA LEU A 24 47.24 -9.37 -21.91
C LEU A 24 46.67 -8.11 -21.24
N ILE A 25 45.36 -7.85 -21.37
CA ILE A 25 44.70 -6.73 -20.70
C ILE A 25 44.73 -6.91 -19.17
N VAL A 26 44.51 -8.13 -18.67
CA VAL A 26 44.59 -8.44 -17.24
C VAL A 26 46.03 -8.35 -16.72
N ALA A 27 47.03 -8.78 -17.49
CA ALA A 27 48.44 -8.69 -17.09
C ALA A 27 48.99 -7.25 -17.09
N VAL A 28 48.52 -6.38 -18.00
CA VAL A 28 48.91 -4.95 -18.04
C VAL A 28 48.27 -4.16 -16.89
N ILE A 29 47.09 -4.56 -16.40
CA ILE A 29 46.46 -3.93 -15.22
C ILE A 29 47.19 -4.29 -13.91
N VAL A 30 47.88 -5.43 -13.84
CA VAL A 30 48.52 -5.93 -12.60
C VAL A 30 49.96 -5.43 -12.38
N LEU A 31 50.61 -4.81 -13.38
CA LEU A 31 52.05 -4.47 -13.32
C LEU A 31 52.41 -2.99 -13.51
N LEU A 32 51.47 -2.06 -13.39
CA LEU A 32 51.82 -0.63 -13.34
C LEU A 32 52.30 -0.23 -11.93
N PRO A 33 53.47 0.44 -11.79
CA PRO A 33 53.93 0.93 -10.50
C PRO A 33 52.94 1.95 -9.95
N LYS A 34 52.56 1.79 -8.68
CA LYS A 34 51.71 2.72 -7.94
C LYS A 34 52.39 4.10 -7.90
N GLY A 35 51.98 5.00 -8.77
CA GLY A 35 52.20 6.44 -8.58
C GLY A 35 51.50 6.91 -7.30
N PRO A 36 51.84 8.10 -6.78
CA PRO A 36 51.16 8.65 -5.61
C PRO A 36 49.65 8.69 -5.88
N THR A 37 48.88 8.05 -5.00
CA THR A 37 47.43 7.99 -5.06
C THR A 37 46.89 9.41 -5.21
N PRO A 38 46.10 9.73 -6.25
CA PRO A 38 45.31 10.95 -6.25
C PRO A 38 44.44 10.88 -5.00
N THR A 39 44.56 11.87 -4.13
CA THR A 39 43.56 12.10 -3.09
C THR A 39 42.25 12.40 -3.80
N GLY A 40 41.48 11.34 -4.09
CA GLY A 40 40.08 11.48 -4.45
C GLY A 40 39.36 12.28 -3.35
N PRO A 41 38.20 12.88 -3.65
CA PRO A 41 37.41 13.54 -2.62
C PRO A 41 37.27 12.58 -1.44
N VAL A 42 37.70 13.04 -0.26
CA VAL A 42 37.51 12.33 1.01
C VAL A 42 36.04 11.91 1.04
N ALA A 43 35.75 10.63 1.25
CA ALA A 43 34.38 10.18 1.42
C ALA A 43 33.74 11.05 2.50
N GLN A 44 32.77 11.89 2.11
CA GLN A 44 32.14 12.84 3.02
C GLN A 44 31.57 12.03 4.18
N ALA A 45 31.96 12.39 5.41
CA ALA A 45 31.38 11.78 6.59
C ALA A 45 29.87 11.99 6.53
N ARG A 46 29.09 10.91 6.69
CA ARG A 46 27.63 10.93 6.69
C ARG A 46 27.17 10.83 8.15
N PRO A 47 26.77 11.93 8.79
CA PRO A 47 26.28 11.90 10.17
C PRO A 47 25.06 10.99 10.28
N PHE A 48 25.01 10.21 11.35
CA PHE A 48 23.83 9.42 11.70
C PHE A 48 22.92 10.24 12.61
N HIS A 49 21.62 10.30 12.32
CA HIS A 49 20.66 10.94 13.21
C HIS A 49 20.51 10.13 14.50
N LYS A 50 21.09 10.63 15.59
CA LYS A 50 20.99 10.03 16.94
C LYS A 50 19.64 10.29 17.58
N GLN A 51 18.96 11.34 17.14
CA GLN A 51 17.63 11.70 17.63
C GLN A 51 16.80 12.36 16.53
N ILE A 52 15.48 12.20 16.65
CA ILE A 52 14.48 12.84 15.80
C ILE A 52 13.54 13.62 16.72
N LEU A 53 13.28 14.88 16.44
CA LEU A 53 12.36 15.70 17.22
C LEU A 53 11.19 16.15 16.35
N TYR A 54 9.98 15.71 16.69
CA TYR A 54 8.75 16.29 16.16
C TYR A 54 8.36 17.46 17.05
N VAL A 55 8.14 18.64 16.46
CA VAL A 55 7.66 19.84 17.14
C VAL A 55 6.28 20.19 16.60
N ILE A 56 5.28 20.18 17.46
CA ILE A 56 3.89 20.45 17.09
C ILE A 56 3.65 21.96 17.10
N VAL A 57 3.41 22.53 15.92
CA VAL A 57 3.14 23.97 15.74
C VAL A 57 1.90 24.12 14.91
N ASN A 58 0.73 24.17 15.54
CA ASN A 58 -0.56 24.19 14.83
C ASN A 58 -0.76 25.45 13.95
N ASP A 59 -0.24 26.61 14.36
CA ASP A 59 -0.27 27.83 13.53
C ASP A 59 0.74 27.75 12.38
N GLU A 60 0.23 27.67 11.15
CA GLU A 60 1.06 27.53 9.95
C GLU A 60 1.98 28.73 9.68
N GLY A 61 1.54 29.95 10.04
CA GLY A 61 2.37 31.15 9.92
C GLY A 61 3.64 31.05 10.75
N THR A 62 3.49 30.68 12.03
CA THR A 62 4.57 30.44 12.97
C THR A 62 5.48 29.31 12.49
N ARG A 63 4.90 28.18 12.07
CA ARG A 63 5.65 27.02 11.58
C ARG A 63 6.48 27.35 10.34
N ILE A 64 5.93 28.11 9.39
CA ILE A 64 6.67 28.60 8.22
C ILE A 64 7.82 29.51 8.62
N ASN A 65 7.59 30.45 9.56
CA ASN A 65 8.66 31.35 10.00
C ASN A 65 9.81 30.57 10.65
N MET A 66 9.49 29.60 11.51
CA MET A 66 10.49 28.70 12.09
C MET A 66 11.23 27.92 11.00
N TYR A 67 10.52 27.36 10.02
CA TYR A 67 11.15 26.60 8.94
C TYR A 67 12.13 27.46 8.13
N LYS A 68 11.74 28.68 7.76
CA LYS A 68 12.60 29.66 7.05
C LYS A 68 13.86 30.04 7.80
N THR A 69 13.89 29.85 9.12
CA THR A 69 15.07 30.12 9.95
C THR A 69 15.98 28.89 10.14
N GLY A 70 15.63 27.73 9.59
CA GLY A 70 16.39 26.49 9.73
C GLY A 70 16.11 25.71 11.01
N VAL A 71 15.06 26.08 11.76
CA VAL A 71 14.65 25.33 12.98
C VAL A 71 14.17 23.92 12.64
N PHE A 72 13.62 23.73 11.45
CA PHE A 72 13.14 22.45 10.95
C PHE A 72 13.89 22.05 9.69
N ASP A 73 14.09 20.75 9.53
CA ASP A 73 14.59 20.13 8.31
C ASP A 73 13.44 19.83 7.36
N ILE A 74 12.31 19.40 7.93
CA ILE A 74 11.04 19.11 7.27
C ILE A 74 9.94 19.85 8.03
N ALA A 75 8.98 20.46 7.35
CA ALA A 75 7.82 21.03 8.03
C ALA A 75 6.52 20.87 7.25
N ALA A 76 5.42 20.51 7.89
CA ALA A 76 4.11 20.47 7.23
C ALA A 76 3.75 21.87 6.68
N VAL A 77 3.68 22.05 5.36
CA VAL A 77 3.28 23.33 4.76
C VAL A 77 2.17 23.07 3.75
N THR A 78 1.09 23.84 3.83
CA THR A 78 -0.01 23.74 2.86
C THR A 78 0.53 24.09 1.48
N PRO A 79 0.20 23.31 0.44
CA PRO A 79 0.71 23.55 -0.91
C PRO A 79 0.45 24.92 -1.52
N ALA A 80 -0.59 25.63 -1.06
CA ALA A 80 -0.85 27.01 -1.46
C ALA A 80 0.26 27.98 -1.01
N ARG A 81 0.97 27.63 0.06
CA ARG A 81 2.05 28.42 0.67
C ARG A 81 3.45 27.88 0.37
N TRP A 82 3.58 26.79 -0.40
CA TRP A 82 4.91 26.34 -0.86
C TRP A 82 5.69 27.45 -1.58
N PRO A 83 5.10 28.31 -2.42
CA PRO A 83 5.82 29.45 -2.99
C PRO A 83 6.38 30.44 -1.97
N ASP A 84 5.80 30.53 -0.77
CA ASP A 84 6.31 31.40 0.30
C ASP A 84 7.65 30.90 0.84
N VAL A 85 7.90 29.59 0.77
CA VAL A 85 8.99 28.89 1.47
C VAL A 85 10.04 28.35 0.50
N ASN A 86 9.62 27.87 -0.67
CA ASN A 86 10.49 27.21 -1.64
C ASN A 86 11.66 28.12 -2.07
N ASN A 87 12.87 27.56 -2.13
CA ASN A 87 14.13 28.26 -2.39
C ASN A 87 14.51 29.32 -1.34
N THR A 88 13.88 29.35 -0.17
CA THR A 88 14.34 30.22 0.94
C THR A 88 15.74 29.78 1.36
N LYS A 89 16.68 30.73 1.42
CA LYS A 89 18.04 30.46 1.87
C LYS A 89 18.10 30.28 3.38
N VAL A 90 18.80 29.24 3.81
CA VAL A 90 19.15 28.98 5.21
C VAL A 90 20.65 28.72 5.25
N GLY A 91 21.42 29.75 5.63
CA GLY A 91 22.87 29.72 5.47
C GLY A 91 23.29 29.54 4.01
N ASN A 92 24.08 28.48 3.74
CA ASN A 92 24.53 28.11 2.38
C ASN A 92 23.56 27.17 1.65
N PHE A 93 22.44 26.83 2.27
CA PHE A 93 21.48 25.87 1.76
C PHE A 93 20.14 26.55 1.44
N THR A 94 19.20 25.77 0.90
CA THR A 94 17.85 26.24 0.56
C THR A 94 16.78 25.27 0.98
N LEU A 95 15.57 25.74 1.25
CA LEU A 95 14.40 24.87 1.43
C LEU A 95 13.85 24.41 0.07
N HIS A 96 13.55 23.11 -0.06
CA HIS A 96 12.93 22.53 -1.25
C HIS A 96 11.48 22.16 -0.95
N LEU A 97 10.54 22.96 -1.48
CA LEU A 97 9.11 22.65 -1.48
C LEU A 97 8.62 22.60 -2.93
N VAL A 98 8.79 21.45 -3.58
CA VAL A 98 8.51 21.28 -5.00
C VAL A 98 7.52 20.14 -5.27
N ARG A 99 6.73 20.30 -6.32
CA ARG A 99 5.78 19.27 -6.77
C ARG A 99 6.49 18.30 -7.70
N ARG A 100 6.21 16.99 -7.57
CA ARG A 100 6.74 15.92 -8.42
C ARG A 100 5.63 15.21 -9.19
N PRO A 101 5.15 15.77 -10.32
CA PRO A 101 4.13 15.12 -11.15
C PRO A 101 4.54 13.75 -11.70
N ASP A 102 5.85 13.50 -11.77
CA ASP A 102 6.44 12.24 -12.21
C ASP A 102 6.41 11.14 -11.13
N LYS A 103 6.21 11.51 -9.86
CA LYS A 103 6.04 10.62 -8.71
C LYS A 103 4.63 10.75 -8.12
N PRO A 104 3.61 10.14 -8.73
CA PRO A 104 2.26 10.22 -8.19
C PRO A 104 2.12 9.34 -6.94
N GLN A 105 1.40 9.82 -5.93
CA GLN A 105 0.99 9.03 -4.77
C GLN A 105 -0.23 8.20 -5.11
N LEU A 106 -0.53 7.17 -4.33
CA LEU A 106 -1.70 6.32 -4.59
C LEU A 106 -3.01 6.95 -4.13
N THR A 107 -3.10 8.26 -3.98
CA THR A 107 -4.32 8.92 -3.55
C THR A 107 -5.13 9.39 -4.74
N ILE A 108 -6.42 9.05 -4.81
CA ILE A 108 -7.31 9.45 -5.88
C ILE A 108 -8.45 10.34 -5.39
N GLN A 109 -9.00 11.17 -6.29
CA GLN A 109 -10.23 11.92 -6.10
C GLN A 109 -11.22 11.52 -7.19
N TYR A 110 -12.49 11.34 -6.84
CA TYR A 110 -13.48 10.82 -7.78
C TYR A 110 -14.91 11.31 -7.50
N VAL A 111 -15.77 11.12 -8.51
CA VAL A 111 -17.21 11.30 -8.44
C VAL A 111 -17.86 9.93 -8.57
N GLY A 112 -18.62 9.50 -7.57
CA GLY A 112 -19.38 8.25 -7.61
C GLY A 112 -20.79 8.47 -8.15
N LEU A 113 -21.17 7.72 -9.18
CA LEU A 113 -22.52 7.67 -9.74
C LEU A 113 -23.18 6.35 -9.33
N ASN A 114 -24.33 6.40 -8.68
CA ASN A 114 -25.01 5.19 -8.21
C ASN A 114 -25.81 4.52 -9.34
N PRO A 115 -25.35 3.39 -9.94
CA PRO A 115 -26.04 2.76 -11.07
C PRO A 115 -27.40 2.15 -10.69
N MET A 116 -27.76 2.09 -9.40
CA MET A 116 -29.06 1.59 -8.94
C MET A 116 -30.15 2.67 -8.92
N LYS A 117 -29.82 3.92 -9.25
CA LYS A 117 -30.76 5.05 -9.29
C LYS A 117 -30.89 5.57 -10.72
N GLU A 118 -32.11 5.83 -11.16
CA GLU A 118 -32.29 6.55 -12.42
C GLU A 118 -31.75 7.99 -12.31
N PRO A 119 -31.20 8.56 -13.39
CA PRO A 119 -30.98 7.96 -14.72
C PRO A 119 -29.63 7.24 -14.85
N PHE A 120 -28.89 7.04 -13.75
CA PHE A 120 -27.54 6.43 -13.76
C PHE A 120 -27.54 4.93 -14.03
N ASN A 121 -28.68 4.26 -14.03
CA ASN A 121 -28.82 2.89 -14.54
C ASN A 121 -28.53 2.80 -16.05
N ILE A 122 -28.62 3.91 -16.80
CA ILE A 122 -28.33 3.98 -18.23
C ILE A 122 -26.84 4.29 -18.45
N PRO A 123 -26.03 3.37 -19.03
CA PRO A 123 -24.60 3.59 -19.23
C PRO A 123 -24.27 4.85 -20.05
N GLU A 124 -25.04 5.13 -21.10
CA GLU A 124 -24.82 6.30 -21.95
C GLU A 124 -25.02 7.63 -21.20
N VAL A 125 -25.91 7.67 -20.20
CA VAL A 125 -26.06 8.86 -19.34
C VAL A 125 -24.79 9.07 -18.51
N ARG A 126 -24.26 8.01 -17.90
CA ARG A 126 -23.00 8.09 -17.14
C ARG A 126 -21.83 8.54 -18.01
N GLN A 127 -21.75 8.03 -19.24
CA GLN A 127 -20.72 8.43 -20.22
C GLN A 127 -20.87 9.89 -20.65
N ALA A 128 -22.08 10.39 -20.88
CA ALA A 128 -22.32 11.79 -21.20
C ALA A 128 -21.91 12.71 -20.04
N LEU A 129 -22.25 12.34 -18.80
CA LEU A 129 -21.85 13.09 -17.61
C LEU A 129 -20.32 13.09 -17.42
N ALA A 130 -19.65 11.98 -17.71
CA ALA A 130 -18.19 11.87 -17.69
C ALA A 130 -17.52 12.85 -18.66
N TYR A 131 -17.97 12.89 -19.92
CA TYR A 131 -17.47 13.86 -20.91
C TYR A 131 -17.81 15.32 -20.54
N ALA A 132 -18.80 15.54 -19.68
CA ALA A 132 -19.16 16.88 -19.21
C ALA A 132 -18.44 17.29 -17.91
N VAL A 133 -17.53 16.50 -17.34
CA VAL A 133 -16.78 16.93 -16.14
C VAL A 133 -15.65 17.89 -16.54
N PRO A 134 -15.55 19.11 -15.95
CA PRO A 134 -14.50 20.06 -16.28
C PRO A 134 -13.19 19.71 -15.55
N TYR A 135 -12.57 18.59 -15.92
CA TYR A 135 -11.43 17.99 -15.20
C TYR A 135 -10.27 18.97 -14.97
N ASP A 136 -9.76 19.63 -16.02
CA ASP A 136 -8.62 20.56 -15.90
C ASP A 136 -8.94 21.77 -15.00
N VAL A 137 -10.18 22.24 -15.02
CA VAL A 137 -10.65 23.33 -14.15
C VAL A 137 -10.59 22.88 -12.71
N ILE A 138 -11.08 21.66 -12.40
CA ILE A 138 -11.02 21.07 -11.07
C ILE A 138 -9.57 20.92 -10.61
N LEU A 139 -8.70 20.28 -11.42
CA LEU A 139 -7.31 20.05 -11.05
C LEU A 139 -6.53 21.35 -10.80
N LYS A 140 -6.80 22.40 -11.59
CA LYS A 140 -6.11 23.69 -11.47
C LYS A 140 -6.69 24.57 -10.36
N GLN A 141 -7.99 24.77 -10.32
CA GLN A 141 -8.63 25.75 -9.43
C GLN A 141 -8.92 25.19 -8.04
N VAL A 142 -9.33 23.93 -7.94
CA VAL A 142 -9.70 23.30 -6.67
C VAL A 142 -8.48 22.69 -5.99
N PHE A 143 -7.72 21.88 -6.73
CA PHE A 143 -6.54 21.19 -6.18
C PHE A 143 -5.24 21.98 -6.32
N GLY A 144 -5.28 23.17 -6.91
CA GLY A 144 -4.12 24.04 -7.05
C GLY A 144 -2.96 23.42 -7.83
N GLY A 145 -3.20 22.39 -8.66
CA GLY A 145 -2.17 21.65 -9.40
C GLY A 145 -1.44 20.55 -8.63
N LEU A 146 -2.01 20.02 -7.54
CA LEU A 146 -1.48 18.88 -6.76
C LEU A 146 -1.96 17.50 -7.22
N TYR A 147 -2.82 17.49 -8.23
CA TYR A 147 -3.36 16.27 -8.80
C TYR A 147 -3.12 16.30 -10.30
N THR A 148 -2.76 15.14 -10.84
CA THR A 148 -2.66 14.89 -12.28
C THR A 148 -3.84 14.04 -12.75
N ARG A 149 -4.15 14.03 -14.04
CA ARG A 149 -5.23 13.20 -14.57
C ARG A 149 -4.92 11.71 -14.38
N LEU A 150 -5.96 10.96 -14.01
CA LEU A 150 -5.99 9.51 -13.92
C LEU A 150 -7.32 9.03 -14.53
N TYR A 151 -7.29 7.90 -15.25
CA TYR A 151 -8.48 7.36 -15.96
C TYR A 151 -8.91 5.99 -15.46
N THR A 152 -8.17 5.42 -14.51
CA THR A 152 -8.35 4.07 -13.98
C THR A 152 -8.68 4.12 -12.50
N ILE A 153 -9.38 3.10 -12.01
CA ILE A 153 -9.61 2.94 -10.57
C ILE A 153 -8.33 2.59 -9.83
N ILE A 154 -7.50 1.72 -10.41
CA ILE A 154 -6.15 1.46 -9.89
C ILE A 154 -5.24 2.64 -10.27
N PRO A 155 -4.60 3.32 -9.30
CA PRO A 155 -3.70 4.45 -9.55
C PRO A 155 -2.38 4.04 -10.20
N LYS A 156 -1.72 4.99 -10.87
CA LYS A 156 -0.37 4.78 -11.42
C LYS A 156 0.60 4.46 -10.29
N GLY A 157 1.44 3.44 -10.50
CA GLY A 157 2.43 2.99 -9.51
C GLY A 157 2.03 1.71 -8.78
N MET A 158 0.83 1.17 -9.03
CA MET A 158 0.33 -0.08 -8.44
C MET A 158 0.19 -1.19 -9.52
N PRO A 159 0.39 -2.49 -9.18
CA PRO A 159 0.09 -3.60 -10.09
C PRO A 159 -1.32 -3.48 -10.68
N GLY A 160 -1.52 -3.84 -11.95
CA GLY A 160 -2.82 -3.75 -12.59
C GLY A 160 -3.19 -2.37 -13.14
N TYR A 161 -2.41 -1.32 -12.86
CA TYR A 161 -2.48 -0.07 -13.63
C TYR A 161 -2.22 -0.37 -15.11
N THR A 162 -3.03 0.22 -16.00
CA THR A 162 -2.82 0.13 -17.44
C THR A 162 -3.49 1.32 -18.12
N GLU A 163 -2.94 1.74 -19.26
CA GLU A 163 -3.63 2.64 -20.19
C GLU A 163 -4.24 1.89 -21.39
N PHE A 164 -3.91 0.61 -21.55
CA PHE A 164 -4.42 -0.20 -22.65
C PHE A 164 -5.93 -0.42 -22.50
N GLY A 165 -6.68 -0.17 -23.57
CA GLY A 165 -8.13 -0.41 -23.59
C GLY A 165 -8.96 0.49 -22.68
N ILE A 166 -8.35 1.49 -22.03
CA ILE A 166 -9.00 2.47 -21.17
C ILE A 166 -9.67 3.57 -22.00
N ASN A 167 -10.93 3.88 -21.69
CA ASN A 167 -11.61 5.07 -22.21
C ASN A 167 -11.11 6.30 -21.46
N LYS A 168 -10.42 7.19 -22.17
CA LYS A 168 -9.98 8.49 -21.66
C LYS A 168 -11.14 9.50 -21.73
N TYR A 169 -11.93 9.59 -20.66
CA TYR A 169 -13.00 10.59 -20.52
C TYR A 169 -12.42 11.96 -20.22
N GLU A 170 -12.22 12.78 -21.24
CA GLU A 170 -11.84 14.20 -21.08
C GLU A 170 -13.04 15.13 -21.21
N TYR A 171 -12.88 16.39 -20.81
CA TYR A 171 -13.94 17.38 -21.01
C TYR A 171 -14.21 17.58 -22.50
N ASP A 172 -15.37 17.14 -22.96
CA ASP A 172 -15.88 17.27 -24.32
C ASP A 172 -17.41 17.42 -24.27
N MET A 173 -17.86 18.67 -24.07
CA MET A 173 -19.29 18.99 -24.02
C MET A 173 -20.01 18.65 -25.33
N ASN A 174 -19.33 18.71 -26.48
CA ASN A 174 -19.95 18.37 -27.77
C ASN A 174 -20.28 16.88 -27.82
N LYS A 175 -19.34 16.02 -27.42
CA LYS A 175 -19.57 14.58 -27.33
C LYS A 175 -20.63 14.23 -26.30
N ALA A 176 -20.63 14.89 -25.14
CA ALA A 176 -21.68 14.73 -24.15
C ALA A 176 -23.07 15.07 -24.72
N GLN A 177 -23.21 16.21 -25.40
CA GLN A 177 -24.46 16.62 -26.06
C GLN A 177 -24.88 15.68 -27.21
N GLN A 178 -23.91 15.11 -27.95
CA GLN A 178 -24.18 14.11 -28.99
C GLN A 178 -24.81 12.84 -28.38
N ILE A 179 -24.23 12.31 -27.30
CA ILE A 179 -24.78 11.14 -26.59
C ILE A 179 -26.19 11.45 -26.08
N MET A 180 -26.38 12.63 -25.47
CA MET A 180 -27.70 13.07 -25.00
C MET A 180 -28.72 13.20 -26.13
N SER A 181 -28.30 13.64 -27.32
CA SER A 181 -29.18 13.74 -28.49
C SER A 181 -29.60 12.36 -29.01
N GLN A 182 -28.69 11.38 -29.01
CA GLN A 182 -29.00 9.98 -29.34
C GLN A 182 -29.99 9.38 -28.35
N LEU A 183 -29.84 9.68 -27.06
CA LEU A 183 -30.78 9.27 -26.02
C LEU A 183 -32.15 9.94 -26.19
N LYS A 184 -32.18 11.24 -26.50
CA LYS A 184 -33.43 11.97 -26.81
C LYS A 184 -34.17 11.37 -28.01
N ALA A 185 -33.46 10.96 -29.05
CA ALA A 185 -34.04 10.26 -30.19
C ALA A 185 -34.67 8.90 -29.81
N LYS A 186 -34.22 8.28 -28.71
CA LYS A 186 -34.82 7.07 -28.12
C LYS A 186 -35.91 7.37 -27.07
N GLY A 187 -36.32 8.63 -26.91
CA GLY A 187 -37.38 9.05 -25.99
C GLY A 187 -36.92 9.44 -24.58
N PHE A 188 -35.60 9.51 -24.33
CA PHE A 188 -35.08 9.96 -23.04
C PHE A 188 -35.15 11.50 -22.91
N ASP A 189 -35.72 12.00 -21.82
CA ASP A 189 -35.83 13.44 -21.56
C ASP A 189 -35.08 13.81 -20.27
N PRO A 190 -33.89 14.45 -20.35
CA PRO A 190 -33.11 14.81 -19.18
C PRO A 190 -33.81 15.79 -18.24
N SER A 191 -34.77 16.57 -18.73
CA SER A 191 -35.48 17.58 -17.91
C SER A 191 -36.41 16.97 -16.86
N LYS A 192 -36.76 15.68 -17.03
CA LYS A 192 -37.57 14.91 -16.06
C LYS A 192 -36.78 14.45 -14.84
N TYR A 193 -35.46 14.55 -14.87
CA TYR A 193 -34.59 14.04 -13.83
C TYR A 193 -33.97 15.19 -13.01
N VAL A 194 -33.95 14.99 -11.70
CA VAL A 194 -33.17 15.80 -10.77
C VAL A 194 -31.95 14.98 -10.33
N ILE A 195 -30.77 15.54 -10.51
CA ILE A 195 -29.50 14.97 -10.04
C ILE A 195 -29.08 15.72 -8.76
N THR A 196 -29.06 15.01 -7.63
CA THR A 196 -28.51 15.51 -6.37
C THR A 196 -27.07 15.05 -6.19
N ILE A 197 -26.16 16.01 -6.05
CA ILE A 197 -24.75 15.80 -5.69
C ILE A 197 -24.60 16.01 -4.19
N ILE A 198 -24.12 14.99 -3.48
CA ILE A 198 -23.84 15.06 -2.04
C ILE A 198 -22.34 15.18 -1.77
N TYR A 199 -22.00 15.92 -0.71
CA TYR A 199 -20.64 15.97 -0.15
C TYR A 199 -20.69 16.16 1.38
N ASN A 200 -19.56 15.99 2.05
CA ASN A 200 -19.48 16.20 3.49
C ASN A 200 -19.21 17.67 3.86
N GLU A 201 -19.89 18.15 4.90
CA GLU A 201 -19.73 19.50 5.45
C GLU A 201 -18.27 19.79 5.85
N GLY A 202 -17.88 21.07 5.75
CA GLY A 202 -16.51 21.52 6.03
C GLY A 202 -15.50 21.25 4.91
N ASN A 203 -15.85 20.49 3.85
CA ASN A 203 -14.95 20.22 2.73
C ASN A 203 -15.15 21.22 1.57
N THR A 204 -14.40 22.32 1.61
CA THR A 204 -14.44 23.38 0.59
C THR A 204 -14.10 22.87 -0.82
N ALA A 205 -13.16 21.93 -0.95
CA ALA A 205 -12.78 21.38 -2.24
C ALA A 205 -13.95 20.62 -2.91
N ARG A 206 -14.64 19.77 -2.15
CA ARG A 206 -15.83 19.04 -2.65
C ARG A 206 -16.99 19.98 -2.96
N GLN A 207 -17.18 21.04 -2.17
CA GLN A 207 -18.17 22.07 -2.48
C GLN A 207 -17.91 22.75 -3.84
N GLN A 208 -16.65 23.13 -4.10
CA GLN A 208 -16.27 23.75 -5.38
C GLN A 208 -16.45 22.77 -6.55
N ILE A 209 -16.06 21.51 -6.39
CA ILE A 209 -16.29 20.46 -7.39
C ILE A 209 -17.79 20.29 -7.66
N ALA A 210 -18.63 20.18 -6.63
CA ALA A 210 -20.08 20.03 -6.78
C ALA A 210 -20.69 21.20 -7.56
N THR A 211 -20.22 22.42 -7.31
CA THR A 211 -20.66 23.63 -8.03
C THR A 211 -20.28 23.59 -9.51
N LEU A 212 -19.05 23.18 -9.83
CA LEU A 212 -18.58 23.03 -11.22
C LEU A 212 -19.36 21.94 -11.97
N LEU A 213 -19.63 20.81 -11.30
CA LEU A 213 -20.44 19.73 -11.86
C LEU A 213 -21.89 20.17 -12.08
N GLN A 214 -22.49 20.89 -11.13
CA GLN A 214 -23.83 21.47 -11.26
C GLN A 214 -23.93 22.35 -12.51
N GLN A 215 -23.00 23.28 -12.68
CA GLN A 215 -22.97 24.19 -13.84
C GLN A 215 -22.80 23.43 -15.16
N SER A 216 -21.93 22.41 -15.19
CA SER A 216 -21.64 21.69 -16.42
C SER A 216 -22.75 20.73 -16.81
N TRP A 217 -23.23 19.91 -15.87
CA TRP A 217 -24.27 18.91 -16.15
C TRP A 217 -25.64 19.52 -16.42
N SER A 218 -25.94 20.72 -15.91
CA SER A 218 -27.16 21.45 -16.29
C SER A 218 -27.21 21.82 -17.77
N GLN A 219 -26.06 21.97 -18.46
CA GLN A 219 -26.01 22.22 -19.90
C GLN A 219 -26.47 21.04 -20.75
N LEU A 220 -26.54 19.83 -20.16
CA LEU A 220 -27.10 18.64 -20.80
C LEU A 220 -28.64 18.55 -20.69
N GLY A 221 -29.26 19.49 -19.97
CA GLY A 221 -30.70 19.58 -19.76
C GLY A 221 -31.20 18.97 -18.46
N PHE A 222 -30.31 18.54 -17.56
CA PHE A 222 -30.66 18.06 -16.22
C PHE A 222 -30.89 19.22 -15.24
N LYS A 223 -31.83 19.04 -14.30
CA LYS A 223 -31.86 19.86 -13.09
C LYS A 223 -30.87 19.29 -12.09
N VAL A 224 -29.88 20.07 -11.65
CA VAL A 224 -28.83 19.60 -10.74
C VAL A 224 -28.86 20.38 -9.42
N THR A 225 -28.89 19.67 -8.30
CA THR A 225 -28.90 20.21 -6.94
C THR A 225 -27.68 19.71 -6.17
N VAL A 226 -27.27 20.47 -5.15
CA VAL A 226 -26.11 20.15 -4.31
C VAL A 226 -26.55 20.17 -2.85
N GLU A 227 -26.18 19.15 -2.10
CA GLU A 227 -26.49 18.98 -0.68
C GLU A 227 -25.22 18.63 0.10
N SER A 228 -25.15 19.09 1.35
CA SER A 228 -24.07 18.75 2.28
C SER A 228 -24.60 18.03 3.50
N TYR A 229 -23.81 17.11 4.04
CA TYR A 229 -24.16 16.35 5.25
C TYR A 229 -22.97 16.30 6.22
N SER A 230 -23.23 16.24 7.53
CA SER A 230 -22.21 15.87 8.53
C SER A 230 -21.53 14.54 8.16
N TRP A 231 -20.25 14.36 8.51
CA TRP A 231 -19.49 13.17 8.12
C TRP A 231 -20.16 11.83 8.49
N PRO A 232 -20.67 11.62 9.73
CA PRO A 232 -21.35 10.37 10.06
C PRO A 232 -22.61 10.13 9.20
N LYS A 233 -23.39 11.18 8.93
CA LYS A 233 -24.58 11.04 8.08
C LYS A 233 -24.20 10.79 6.62
N TYR A 234 -23.14 11.44 6.15
CA TYR A 234 -22.61 11.23 4.80
C TYR A 234 -22.21 9.76 4.61
N LEU A 235 -21.45 9.19 5.55
CA LEU A 235 -21.06 7.78 5.53
C LEU A 235 -22.28 6.85 5.53
N ASP A 236 -23.25 7.07 6.43
CA ASP A 236 -24.49 6.29 6.47
C ASP A 236 -25.23 6.27 5.11
N LEU A 237 -25.31 7.42 4.43
CA LEU A 237 -25.92 7.50 3.11
C LEU A 237 -25.10 6.74 2.04
N THR A 238 -23.77 6.82 2.08
CA THR A 238 -22.90 6.14 1.12
C THR A 238 -22.88 4.62 1.33
N ASP A 239 -22.94 4.17 2.58
CA ASP A 239 -22.87 2.75 2.97
C ASP A 239 -24.06 1.95 2.49
N HIS A 240 -25.22 2.58 2.56
CA HIS A 240 -26.51 2.00 2.19
C HIS A 240 -26.96 2.41 0.78
N PHE A 241 -26.05 2.98 -0.03
CA PHE A 241 -26.34 3.43 -1.39
C PHE A 241 -27.54 4.38 -1.51
N GLN A 242 -27.75 5.21 -0.50
CA GLN A 242 -28.81 6.23 -0.41
C GLN A 242 -28.37 7.57 -1.02
N PHE A 243 -27.55 7.52 -2.08
CA PHE A 243 -27.08 8.68 -2.84
C PHE A 243 -27.35 8.52 -4.33
N GLN A 244 -27.38 9.63 -5.06
CA GLN A 244 -27.35 9.65 -6.52
C GLN A 244 -25.92 9.88 -7.01
N VAL A 245 -25.31 10.98 -6.57
CA VAL A 245 -23.92 11.35 -6.87
C VAL A 245 -23.19 11.71 -5.60
N MET A 246 -22.01 11.13 -5.38
CA MET A 246 -21.16 11.41 -4.21
C MET A 246 -19.77 11.91 -4.63
N LEU A 247 -19.15 12.75 -3.79
CA LEU A 247 -17.79 13.27 -3.99
C LEU A 247 -16.85 12.80 -2.89
N LEU A 248 -15.76 12.15 -3.28
CA LEU A 248 -14.91 11.47 -2.32
C LEU A 248 -13.48 11.29 -2.84
N GLY A 249 -12.59 10.90 -1.95
CA GLY A 249 -11.22 10.54 -2.28
C GLY A 249 -10.81 9.30 -1.51
N TRP A 250 -9.76 8.64 -1.98
CA TRP A 250 -9.26 7.39 -1.41
C TRP A 250 -7.74 7.43 -1.29
N ILE A 251 -7.24 6.97 -0.15
CA ILE A 251 -5.84 6.67 0.11
C ILE A 251 -5.85 5.18 0.48
N PRO A 252 -5.02 4.34 -0.15
CA PRO A 252 -5.12 2.92 0.10
C PRO A 252 -4.59 2.55 1.48
N ASP A 253 -5.26 1.61 2.13
CA ASP A 253 -4.88 1.14 3.47
C ASP A 253 -3.62 0.28 3.44
N TYR A 254 -3.40 -0.43 2.33
CA TYR A 254 -2.22 -1.23 2.05
C TYR A 254 -1.89 -1.22 0.56
N PHE A 255 -0.63 -1.52 0.21
CA PHE A 255 -0.16 -1.49 -1.18
C PHE A 255 -0.64 -2.73 -1.97
N ASP A 256 -1.94 -2.84 -2.24
CA ASP A 256 -2.45 -3.87 -3.14
C ASP A 256 -3.71 -3.40 -3.89
N PRO A 257 -3.87 -3.74 -5.18
CA PRO A 257 -5.08 -3.45 -5.96
C PRO A 257 -6.38 -3.96 -5.37
N ASP A 258 -6.34 -4.95 -4.50
CA ASP A 258 -7.50 -5.41 -3.74
C ASP A 258 -8.19 -4.26 -3.00
N ASP A 259 -7.39 -3.34 -2.45
CA ASP A 259 -7.83 -2.13 -1.74
C ASP A 259 -8.53 -1.11 -2.65
N TYR A 260 -8.49 -1.34 -3.97
CA TYR A 260 -9.26 -0.60 -4.97
C TYR A 260 -10.40 -1.44 -5.54
N LEU A 261 -10.14 -2.68 -5.92
CA LEU A 261 -11.15 -3.49 -6.58
C LEU A 261 -12.28 -3.91 -5.64
N MET A 262 -11.97 -4.26 -4.39
CA MET A 262 -13.01 -4.70 -3.44
C MET A 262 -13.90 -3.56 -2.97
N PRO A 263 -13.39 -2.36 -2.61
CA PRO A 263 -14.25 -1.25 -2.25
C PRO A 263 -15.06 -0.68 -3.41
N PHE A 264 -14.48 -0.61 -4.63
CA PHE A 264 -15.09 0.17 -5.73
C PHE A 264 -15.74 -0.66 -6.84
N VAL A 265 -15.20 -1.86 -7.11
CA VAL A 265 -15.51 -2.65 -8.32
C VAL A 265 -16.31 -3.91 -8.00
N TRP A 266 -16.05 -4.55 -6.86
CA TRP A 266 -16.79 -5.74 -6.43
C TRP A 266 -18.28 -5.44 -6.30
N GLY A 267 -19.08 -6.20 -7.03
CA GLY A 267 -20.53 -6.00 -7.18
C GLY A 267 -21.39 -6.80 -6.21
N GLY A 268 -20.80 -7.34 -5.13
CA GLY A 268 -21.51 -8.14 -4.14
C GLY A 268 -21.70 -9.63 -4.48
N ALA A 269 -21.27 -10.09 -5.67
CA ALA A 269 -21.36 -11.52 -6.00
C ALA A 269 -20.28 -12.34 -5.29
N GLU A 270 -20.69 -13.49 -4.76
CA GLU A 270 -19.84 -14.44 -4.04
C GLU A 270 -19.84 -15.80 -4.75
N PHE A 271 -18.82 -16.62 -4.46
CA PHE A 271 -18.54 -17.83 -5.25
C PHE A 271 -18.19 -19.02 -4.37
N LYS A 272 -18.88 -20.14 -4.61
CA LYS A 272 -18.54 -21.46 -4.02
C LYS A 272 -17.28 -22.03 -4.65
N ASN A 273 -17.01 -21.71 -5.91
CA ASN A 273 -15.81 -22.12 -6.61
C ASN A 273 -15.33 -21.05 -7.59
N LEU A 274 -14.01 -20.86 -7.63
CA LEU A 274 -13.30 -20.06 -8.64
C LEU A 274 -12.14 -20.90 -9.15
N GLU A 275 -12.06 -21.08 -10.46
CA GLU A 275 -11.03 -21.84 -11.16
C GLU A 275 -10.30 -20.92 -12.13
N ILE A 276 -8.98 -20.82 -11.98
CA ILE A 276 -8.12 -19.97 -12.79
C ILE A 276 -7.20 -20.88 -13.61
N ASN A 277 -7.26 -20.76 -14.93
CA ASN A 277 -6.36 -21.47 -15.83
C ASN A 277 -5.63 -20.48 -16.73
N SER A 278 -4.30 -20.54 -16.76
CA SER A 278 -3.45 -19.74 -17.63
C SER A 278 -2.99 -20.53 -18.86
N ASN A 279 -2.61 -19.83 -19.94
CA ASN A 279 -2.09 -20.43 -21.18
C ASN A 279 -3.09 -21.37 -21.87
N VAL A 280 -4.37 -21.06 -21.78
CA VAL A 280 -5.44 -21.83 -22.42
C VAL A 280 -5.41 -21.58 -23.93
N ALA A 281 -5.43 -22.63 -24.74
CA ALA A 281 -5.59 -22.49 -26.18
C ALA A 281 -7.01 -21.99 -26.51
N PRO A 282 -7.23 -21.16 -27.55
CA PRO A 282 -8.57 -20.67 -27.89
C PRO A 282 -9.63 -21.77 -28.10
N GLY A 283 -9.25 -22.89 -28.73
CA GLY A 283 -10.14 -24.04 -28.91
C GLY A 283 -10.45 -24.81 -27.62
N ASP A 284 -9.70 -24.55 -26.55
CA ASP A 284 -9.78 -25.25 -25.27
C ASP A 284 -10.57 -24.49 -24.21
N VAL A 285 -11.02 -23.25 -24.48
CA VAL A 285 -11.86 -22.48 -23.54
C VAL A 285 -13.11 -23.28 -23.12
N GLY A 286 -13.73 -24.00 -24.06
CA GLY A 286 -14.88 -24.87 -23.80
C GLY A 286 -14.57 -26.11 -22.95
N LYS A 287 -13.31 -26.39 -22.59
CA LYS A 287 -12.95 -27.42 -21.60
C LYS A 287 -13.12 -26.93 -20.16
N TYR A 288 -13.14 -25.61 -19.95
CA TYR A 288 -13.14 -24.97 -18.63
C TYR A 288 -14.43 -24.21 -18.32
N LEU A 289 -15.10 -23.69 -19.36
CA LEU A 289 -16.29 -22.88 -19.23
C LEU A 289 -17.51 -23.54 -19.90
N ALA A 290 -18.67 -23.41 -19.26
CA ALA A 290 -19.98 -23.74 -19.83
C ALA A 290 -20.48 -22.65 -20.79
N ASN A 291 -20.19 -21.39 -20.46
CA ASN A 291 -20.50 -20.20 -21.27
C ASN A 291 -19.37 -19.16 -21.15
N VAL A 292 -19.35 -18.18 -22.07
CA VAL A 292 -18.46 -17.01 -21.98
C VAL A 292 -19.34 -15.80 -21.65
N ASN A 293 -19.15 -15.24 -20.45
CA ASN A 293 -19.88 -14.06 -20.00
C ASN A 293 -19.08 -12.77 -20.21
N MET A 294 -17.75 -12.85 -20.20
CA MET A 294 -16.87 -11.71 -20.34
C MET A 294 -15.61 -12.10 -21.10
N THR A 295 -15.16 -11.23 -22.01
CA THR A 295 -13.87 -11.31 -22.70
C THR A 295 -13.23 -9.93 -22.66
N VAL A 296 -12.02 -9.82 -22.09
CA VAL A 296 -11.28 -8.56 -21.99
C VAL A 296 -9.86 -8.78 -22.51
N GLU A 297 -9.47 -8.02 -23.52
CA GLU A 297 -8.07 -7.91 -23.90
C GLU A 297 -7.32 -7.03 -22.92
N THR A 298 -6.16 -7.49 -22.50
CA THR A 298 -5.14 -6.73 -21.76
C THR A 298 -3.91 -6.56 -22.65
N GLU A 299 -2.86 -5.90 -22.14
CA GLU A 299 -1.63 -5.72 -22.91
C GLU A 299 -1.01 -7.05 -23.36
N LYS A 300 -0.97 -8.03 -22.45
CA LYS A 300 -0.25 -9.30 -22.64
C LYS A 300 -1.16 -10.51 -22.83
N PHE A 301 -2.39 -10.47 -22.33
CA PHE A 301 -3.31 -11.61 -22.28
C PHE A 301 -4.72 -11.26 -22.75
N ILE A 302 -5.51 -12.29 -23.00
CA ILE A 302 -6.97 -12.18 -23.06
C ILE A 302 -7.54 -12.89 -21.83
N VAL A 303 -8.35 -12.19 -21.05
CA VAL A 303 -9.04 -12.76 -19.88
C VAL A 303 -10.48 -13.07 -20.27
N VAL A 304 -10.88 -14.33 -20.06
CA VAL A 304 -12.21 -14.84 -20.38
C VAL A 304 -12.86 -15.37 -19.11
N ALA A 305 -14.02 -14.85 -18.74
CA ALA A 305 -14.75 -15.30 -17.56
C ALA A 305 -16.13 -15.85 -17.93
N GLY A 306 -16.56 -16.87 -17.20
CA GLY A 306 -17.89 -17.47 -17.36
C GLY A 306 -18.17 -18.55 -16.32
N GLU A 307 -19.36 -19.13 -16.40
CA GLU A 307 -19.74 -20.24 -15.51
C GLU A 307 -18.81 -21.43 -15.76
N LYS A 308 -18.34 -22.01 -14.65
CA LYS A 308 -17.50 -23.20 -14.69
C LYS A 308 -18.27 -24.38 -15.29
N GLY A 309 -17.66 -25.07 -16.24
CA GLY A 309 -18.24 -26.27 -16.87
C GLY A 309 -17.59 -26.59 -18.21
N THR A 310 -18.31 -27.23 -19.12
CA THR A 310 -17.81 -27.56 -20.45
C THR A 310 -18.81 -27.18 -21.54
N GLY A 311 -18.31 -26.95 -22.76
CA GLY A 311 -19.13 -26.72 -23.95
C GLY A 311 -19.18 -25.27 -24.45
N ALA A 312 -18.54 -24.32 -23.78
CA ALA A 312 -18.48 -22.94 -24.28
C ALA A 312 -17.81 -22.87 -25.66
N LYS A 313 -18.37 -22.06 -26.56
CA LYS A 313 -17.73 -21.70 -27.84
C LYS A 313 -17.08 -20.34 -27.71
N TYR A 314 -15.74 -20.30 -27.81
CA TYR A 314 -14.99 -19.05 -27.80
C TYR A 314 -14.81 -18.52 -29.23
N THR A 315 -15.30 -17.30 -29.47
CA THR A 315 -15.23 -16.60 -30.77
C THR A 315 -14.48 -15.26 -30.69
N GLY A 316 -13.84 -14.98 -29.55
CA GLY A 316 -13.09 -13.76 -29.34
C GLY A 316 -11.71 -13.74 -30.01
N PRO A 317 -10.90 -12.71 -29.74
CA PRO A 317 -9.53 -12.58 -30.24
C PRO A 317 -8.64 -13.79 -29.89
N THR A 318 -7.66 -14.11 -30.72
CA THR A 318 -6.75 -15.26 -30.52
C THR A 318 -5.27 -14.89 -30.63
N ASN A 319 -4.99 -13.59 -30.68
CA ASN A 319 -3.66 -12.99 -30.88
C ASN A 319 -2.78 -12.99 -29.62
N LYS A 320 -3.31 -13.39 -28.45
CA LYS A 320 -2.62 -13.41 -27.16
C LYS A 320 -2.95 -14.70 -26.39
N PRO A 321 -2.11 -15.12 -25.43
CA PRO A 321 -2.44 -16.21 -24.52
C PRO A 321 -3.72 -15.91 -23.72
N ILE A 322 -4.55 -16.95 -23.50
CA ILE A 322 -5.82 -16.81 -22.78
C ILE A 322 -5.68 -17.26 -21.34
N ILE A 323 -6.30 -16.49 -20.44
CA ILE A 323 -6.57 -16.84 -19.05
C ILE A 323 -8.09 -17.05 -18.93
N THR A 324 -8.52 -18.20 -18.40
CA THR A 324 -9.92 -18.46 -18.08
C THR A 324 -10.18 -18.32 -16.58
N ILE A 325 -11.29 -17.67 -16.24
CA ILE A 325 -11.83 -17.55 -14.88
C ILE A 325 -13.21 -18.23 -14.87
N GLY A 326 -13.24 -19.50 -14.45
CA GLY A 326 -14.46 -20.28 -14.30
C GLY A 326 -15.04 -20.11 -12.90
N TYR A 327 -16.34 -19.82 -12.79
CA TYR A 327 -16.98 -19.59 -11.50
C TYR A 327 -18.24 -20.42 -11.25
N VAL A 328 -18.49 -20.72 -9.98
CA VAL A 328 -19.78 -21.21 -9.47
C VAL A 328 -20.28 -20.23 -8.43
N VAL A 329 -21.34 -19.51 -8.76
CA VAL A 329 -21.92 -18.44 -7.91
C VAL A 329 -22.52 -19.04 -6.65
N ASP A 330 -22.29 -18.40 -5.52
CA ASP A 330 -23.06 -18.61 -4.31
C ASP A 330 -24.28 -17.69 -4.32
N TRP A 331 -25.38 -18.16 -4.90
CA TRP A 331 -26.59 -17.36 -5.08
C TRP A 331 -27.25 -16.95 -3.75
N ASP A 332 -27.10 -17.74 -2.68
CA ASP A 332 -27.71 -17.40 -1.39
C ASP A 332 -27.04 -16.14 -0.82
N THR A 333 -25.71 -16.14 -0.72
CA THR A 333 -24.93 -14.99 -0.25
C THR A 333 -25.03 -13.82 -1.22
N THR A 334 -24.96 -14.07 -2.53
CA THR A 334 -25.06 -13.02 -3.57
C THR A 334 -26.41 -12.31 -3.52
N ASN A 335 -27.51 -13.06 -3.42
CA ASN A 335 -28.85 -12.46 -3.34
C ASN A 335 -29.04 -11.69 -2.02
N SER A 336 -28.47 -12.17 -0.92
CA SER A 336 -28.46 -11.44 0.36
C SER A 336 -27.73 -10.09 0.23
N ASN A 337 -26.52 -10.10 -0.35
CA ASN A 337 -25.74 -8.90 -0.61
C ASN A 337 -26.48 -7.93 -1.55
N TRP A 338 -27.20 -8.44 -2.55
CA TRP A 338 -27.94 -7.61 -3.50
C TRP A 338 -29.27 -7.06 -2.98
N ALA A 339 -29.86 -7.72 -1.99
CA ALA A 339 -31.03 -7.24 -1.27
C ALA A 339 -30.66 -6.16 -0.24
N ASN A 340 -29.48 -6.31 0.38
CA ASN A 340 -28.92 -5.35 1.33
C ASN A 340 -27.52 -4.91 0.88
N PRO A 341 -27.40 -4.08 -0.17
CA PRO A 341 -26.12 -3.63 -0.68
C PRO A 341 -25.34 -2.90 0.40
N VAL A 342 -24.13 -3.38 0.69
CA VAL A 342 -23.17 -2.78 1.60
C VAL A 342 -21.83 -2.67 0.90
N ASN A 343 -21.10 -1.57 1.13
CA ASN A 343 -19.72 -1.44 0.69
C ASN A 343 -18.77 -2.03 1.74
N MET A 344 -17.62 -2.57 1.32
CA MET A 344 -16.61 -3.13 2.24
C MET A 344 -16.07 -2.07 3.22
N VAL A 345 -15.90 -0.83 2.74
CA VAL A 345 -15.35 0.30 3.51
C VAL A 345 -16.00 1.60 3.05
N THR A 346 -17.33 1.67 2.87
CA THR A 346 -18.08 2.92 2.69
C THR A 346 -17.93 3.75 1.39
N LEU A 347 -17.30 3.27 0.31
CA LEU A 347 -16.73 4.21 -0.68
C LEU A 347 -16.94 3.85 -2.17
N GLY A 348 -17.59 2.73 -2.45
CA GLY A 348 -17.80 2.18 -3.79
C GLY A 348 -19.03 2.64 -4.55
N THR A 349 -19.01 2.37 -5.86
CA THR A 349 -20.23 2.34 -6.69
C THR A 349 -20.81 0.94 -6.79
N GLY A 350 -20.57 0.07 -5.78
CA GLY A 350 -20.84 -1.38 -5.67
C GLY A 350 -22.27 -1.87 -5.98
N GLY A 351 -23.11 -1.05 -6.61
CA GLY A 351 -24.36 -1.45 -7.24
C GLY A 351 -24.23 -2.02 -8.65
N LEU A 352 -23.02 -2.13 -9.23
CA LEU A 352 -22.82 -2.91 -10.45
C LEU A 352 -22.94 -4.40 -10.10
N LYS A 353 -24.15 -4.94 -10.15
CA LYS A 353 -24.49 -6.35 -9.91
C LYS A 353 -23.96 -7.27 -11.03
N ASP A 354 -22.66 -7.19 -11.29
CA ASP A 354 -21.95 -7.91 -12.34
C ASP A 354 -21.16 -9.08 -11.75
N VAL A 355 -21.62 -10.29 -12.05
CA VAL A 355 -21.04 -11.54 -11.57
C VAL A 355 -19.64 -11.76 -12.13
N ALA A 356 -19.43 -11.55 -13.43
CA ALA A 356 -18.15 -11.84 -14.06
C ALA A 356 -17.07 -10.85 -13.60
N LEU A 357 -17.42 -9.57 -13.43
CA LEU A 357 -16.51 -8.57 -12.87
C LEU A 357 -16.16 -8.87 -11.40
N SER A 358 -17.16 -9.27 -10.60
CA SER A 358 -16.93 -9.72 -9.22
C SER A 358 -16.02 -10.95 -9.16
N ALA A 359 -16.15 -11.88 -10.12
CA ALA A 359 -15.29 -13.05 -10.22
C ALA A 359 -13.83 -12.65 -10.50
N LEU A 360 -13.57 -11.63 -11.34
CA LEU A 360 -12.22 -11.13 -11.56
C LEU A 360 -11.61 -10.54 -10.27
N CYS A 361 -12.38 -9.74 -9.53
CA CYS A 361 -11.94 -9.16 -8.25
C CYS A 361 -11.56 -10.26 -7.24
N LYS A 362 -12.44 -11.24 -7.04
CA LYS A 362 -12.20 -12.37 -6.12
C LYS A 362 -11.11 -13.32 -6.61
N ALA A 363 -10.93 -13.48 -7.92
CA ALA A 363 -9.86 -14.30 -8.48
C ALA A 363 -8.49 -13.65 -8.24
N ALA A 364 -8.37 -12.32 -8.40
CA ALA A 364 -7.12 -11.60 -8.20
C ALA A 364 -6.55 -11.73 -6.77
N GLN A 365 -7.40 -12.00 -5.78
CA GLN A 365 -6.99 -12.29 -4.40
C GLN A 365 -6.25 -13.64 -4.23
N ARG A 366 -6.45 -14.57 -5.16
CA ARG A 366 -6.05 -15.99 -5.06
C ARG A 366 -4.91 -16.39 -6.00
N ILE A 367 -4.53 -15.51 -6.94
CA ILE A 367 -3.49 -15.79 -7.93
C ILE A 367 -2.13 -15.42 -7.37
N VAL A 368 -1.23 -16.40 -7.27
CA VAL A 368 0.15 -16.21 -6.79
C VAL A 368 1.12 -15.79 -7.90
N ASP A 369 0.86 -16.16 -9.15
CA ASP A 369 1.69 -15.76 -10.28
C ASP A 369 1.47 -14.27 -10.55
N PRO A 370 2.50 -13.40 -10.38
CA PRO A 370 2.33 -11.96 -10.49
C PRO A 370 1.93 -11.52 -11.90
N THR A 371 2.35 -12.25 -12.94
CA THR A 371 2.04 -11.92 -14.34
C THR A 371 0.58 -12.23 -14.67
N ILE A 372 0.10 -13.39 -14.23
CA ILE A 372 -1.31 -13.79 -14.41
C ILE A 372 -2.22 -12.89 -13.56
N ARG A 373 -1.80 -12.58 -12.33
CA ARG A 373 -2.54 -11.69 -11.43
C ARG A 373 -2.67 -10.29 -12.03
N GLU A 374 -1.57 -9.70 -12.51
CA GLU A 374 -1.56 -8.40 -13.17
C GLU A 374 -2.55 -8.35 -14.34
N ALA A 375 -2.59 -9.39 -15.18
CA ALA A 375 -3.55 -9.47 -16.29
C ALA A 375 -5.02 -9.47 -15.82
N VAL A 376 -5.35 -10.22 -14.76
CA VAL A 376 -6.72 -10.26 -14.22
C VAL A 376 -7.10 -8.90 -13.60
N LEU A 377 -6.16 -8.24 -12.92
CA LEU A 377 -6.35 -6.88 -12.38
C LEU A 377 -6.58 -5.84 -13.49
N GLN A 378 -5.78 -5.90 -14.57
CA GLN A 378 -5.95 -5.05 -15.75
C GLN A 378 -7.32 -5.30 -16.40
N ALA A 379 -7.74 -6.56 -16.55
CA ALA A 379 -9.03 -6.89 -17.14
C ALA A 379 -10.21 -6.31 -16.33
N ALA A 380 -10.18 -6.43 -15.00
CA ALA A 380 -11.17 -5.82 -14.12
C ALA A 380 -11.18 -4.28 -14.26
N THR A 381 -10.00 -3.65 -14.28
CA THR A 381 -9.84 -2.20 -14.43
C THR A 381 -10.39 -1.69 -15.77
N ILE A 382 -10.06 -2.37 -16.87
CA ILE A 382 -10.52 -2.03 -18.22
C ILE A 382 -12.03 -2.18 -18.33
N TYR A 383 -12.58 -3.28 -17.83
CA TYR A 383 -14.02 -3.52 -17.89
C TYR A 383 -14.78 -2.49 -17.04
N PHE A 384 -14.33 -2.23 -15.82
CA PHE A 384 -14.94 -1.25 -14.91
C PHE A 384 -14.90 0.17 -15.46
N ASN A 385 -13.77 0.60 -16.04
CA ASN A 385 -13.65 1.93 -16.66
C ASN A 385 -14.75 2.19 -17.72
N LYS A 386 -15.11 1.18 -18.51
CA LYS A 386 -16.17 1.28 -19.54
C LYS A 386 -17.57 1.46 -18.94
N GLN A 387 -17.76 1.08 -17.68
CA GLN A 387 -19.03 1.26 -16.97
C GLN A 387 -19.24 2.71 -16.56
N ALA A 388 -18.19 3.53 -16.43
CA ALA A 388 -18.28 4.95 -16.05
C ALA A 388 -19.10 5.21 -14.77
N THR A 389 -19.11 4.28 -13.81
CA THR A 389 -19.78 4.50 -12.51
C THR A 389 -18.95 5.36 -11.58
N LEU A 390 -17.62 5.27 -11.67
CA LEU A 390 -16.70 6.16 -10.97
C LEU A 390 -16.01 7.08 -11.98
N LEU A 391 -16.19 8.39 -11.83
CA LEU A 391 -15.51 9.40 -12.63
C LEU A 391 -14.24 9.83 -11.89
N ILE A 392 -13.10 9.26 -12.28
CA ILE A 392 -11.80 9.58 -11.68
C ILE A 392 -11.41 11.01 -12.08
N LEU A 393 -11.25 11.88 -11.09
CA LEU A 393 -10.85 13.28 -11.30
C LEU A 393 -9.34 13.35 -11.52
N GLY A 394 -8.57 12.75 -10.60
CA GLY A 394 -7.12 12.72 -10.67
C GLY A 394 -6.47 11.94 -9.56
N GLN A 395 -5.14 11.84 -9.66
CA GLN A 395 -4.25 11.19 -8.71
C GLN A 395 -3.31 12.24 -8.11
N GLN A 396 -3.08 12.17 -6.80
CA GLN A 396 -2.22 13.09 -6.09
C GLN A 396 -0.78 12.95 -6.56
N ILE A 397 -0.04 14.05 -6.58
CA ILE A 397 1.40 14.05 -6.87
C ILE A 397 2.19 14.24 -5.58
N THR A 398 3.37 13.64 -5.50
CA THR A 398 4.26 13.79 -4.34
C THR A 398 4.77 15.22 -4.23
N GLY A 399 4.78 15.74 -3.01
CA GLY A 399 5.52 16.94 -2.65
C GLY A 399 6.89 16.58 -2.10
N GLU A 400 7.93 17.23 -2.59
CA GLU A 400 9.22 17.26 -1.90
C GLU A 400 9.23 18.38 -0.89
N ASN A 401 9.65 18.10 0.33
CA ASN A 401 9.59 19.04 1.44
C ASN A 401 10.72 18.76 2.44
N TYR A 402 11.88 19.37 2.20
CA TYR A 402 13.04 19.26 3.08
C TYR A 402 14.08 20.35 2.79
N GLY A 403 14.95 20.65 3.76
CA GLY A 403 16.12 21.49 3.54
C GLY A 403 17.14 20.80 2.62
N SER A 404 17.81 21.54 1.73
CA SER A 404 18.77 20.98 0.77
C SER A 404 20.01 20.34 1.39
N TRP A 405 20.16 20.45 2.71
CA TRP A 405 21.15 19.76 3.52
C TRP A 405 20.72 18.34 3.90
N VAL A 406 19.45 17.98 3.75
CA VAL A 406 18.93 16.63 3.98
C VAL A 406 19.15 15.79 2.71
N HIS A 407 19.88 14.70 2.86
CA HIS A 407 20.29 13.81 1.78
C HIS A 407 19.61 12.44 1.88
N ASP A 408 19.50 11.79 0.71
CA ASP A 408 18.87 10.48 0.54
C ASP A 408 17.39 10.40 0.96
N MET A 409 16.72 11.55 1.16
CA MET A 409 15.27 11.62 1.36
C MET A 409 14.54 10.93 0.20
N TYR A 410 13.52 10.14 0.55
CA TYR A 410 12.74 9.35 -0.39
C TYR A 410 11.27 9.37 0.03
N TYR A 411 10.37 9.08 -0.92
CA TYR A 411 8.93 9.22 -0.73
C TYR A 411 8.25 7.89 -1.00
N PRO A 412 8.11 7.02 0.01
CA PRO A 412 7.45 5.75 -0.18
C PRO A 412 6.02 5.93 -0.64
N VAL A 413 5.56 4.96 -1.43
CA VAL A 413 4.28 5.05 -2.12
C VAL A 413 3.10 4.70 -1.20
N ALA A 414 3.33 3.87 -0.18
CA ALA A 414 2.32 3.40 0.78
C ALA A 414 2.83 3.30 2.22
N THR A 415 4.02 3.86 2.51
CA THR A 415 4.65 3.80 3.83
C THR A 415 5.28 5.14 4.17
N PHE A 416 5.99 5.22 5.30
CA PHE A 416 6.69 6.44 5.73
C PHE A 416 8.20 6.31 5.56
N ALA A 417 8.87 7.44 5.30
CA ALA A 417 10.32 7.48 5.23
C ALA A 417 10.91 7.07 6.58
N ARG A 418 11.99 6.29 6.56
CA ARG A 418 12.75 5.94 7.76
C ARG A 418 13.87 6.94 7.91
N TYR A 419 13.87 7.66 9.03
CA TYR A 419 14.84 8.72 9.25
C TYR A 419 16.24 8.21 9.62
N ASP A 420 16.39 6.90 9.90
CA ASP A 420 17.69 6.24 10.04
C ASP A 420 18.35 5.89 8.70
N LEU A 421 17.66 6.13 7.57
CA LEU A 421 18.18 5.96 6.21
C LEU A 421 18.42 7.30 5.48
N VAL A 422 18.19 8.40 6.19
CA VAL A 422 18.38 9.79 5.75
C VAL A 422 19.54 10.36 6.56
N TRP A 423 20.26 11.34 6.01
CA TRP A 423 21.35 12.02 6.72
C TRP A 423 21.45 13.48 6.31
N GLU A 424 22.16 14.28 7.10
CA GLU A 424 22.33 15.71 6.85
C GLU A 424 23.79 16.08 6.54
N ASP A 425 23.99 17.08 5.67
CA ASP A 425 25.32 17.63 5.40
C ASP A 425 26.01 18.01 6.72
N PRO A 426 27.29 17.67 6.94
CA PRO A 426 28.01 18.05 8.17
C PRO A 426 28.03 19.57 8.46
N ASN A 427 27.79 20.40 7.44
CA ASN A 427 27.70 21.84 7.56
C ASN A 427 26.25 22.36 7.62
N ALA A 428 25.26 21.47 7.79
CA ALA A 428 23.85 21.83 7.88
C ALA A 428 23.62 22.95 8.92
N PRO A 429 22.60 23.80 8.72
CA PRO A 429 22.27 24.86 9.66
C PRO A 429 22.04 24.29 11.07
N VAL A 430 22.63 24.93 12.08
CA VAL A 430 22.37 24.60 13.48
C VAL A 430 21.44 25.65 14.06
N ALA A 431 20.28 25.23 14.54
CA ALA A 431 19.26 26.13 15.08
C ALA A 431 18.75 25.63 16.43
N ASP A 432 18.49 26.55 17.36
CA ASP A 432 17.81 26.22 18.61
C ASP A 432 16.32 25.97 18.32
N THR A 433 15.80 24.84 18.79
CA THR A 433 14.38 24.51 18.61
C THR A 433 13.50 25.18 19.67
N GLY A 434 14.08 25.62 20.78
CA GLY A 434 13.35 26.09 21.95
C GLY A 434 12.60 24.97 22.71
N VAL A 435 12.80 23.70 22.32
CA VAL A 435 12.09 22.54 22.84
C VAL A 435 13.08 21.55 23.45
N ALA A 436 12.84 21.15 24.70
CA ALA A 436 13.61 20.13 25.42
C ALA A 436 15.16 20.32 25.41
N GLY A 437 15.65 21.55 25.18
CA GLY A 437 17.08 21.83 25.03
C GLY A 437 17.73 21.21 23.78
N VAL A 438 16.92 20.76 22.82
CA VAL A 438 17.36 20.13 21.58
C VAL A 438 17.64 21.20 20.53
N LYS A 439 18.68 20.99 19.72
CA LYS A 439 19.01 21.83 18.57
C LYS A 439 18.86 21.01 17.30
N ASN A 440 18.36 21.64 16.25
CA ASN A 440 18.55 21.12 14.91
C ASN A 440 20.06 21.11 14.60
N SER A 441 20.60 19.98 14.15
CA SER A 441 22.01 19.77 13.85
C SER A 441 22.20 18.51 13.00
N PRO A 442 23.36 18.28 12.36
CA PRO A 442 23.55 17.11 11.49
C PRO A 442 23.30 15.73 12.14
N GLU A 443 23.29 15.62 13.48
CA GLU A 443 22.96 14.37 14.19
C GLU A 443 21.53 14.37 14.78
N THR A 444 20.71 15.38 14.47
CA THR A 444 19.36 15.63 14.99
C THR A 444 18.44 16.18 13.91
N MET A 445 17.60 15.30 13.36
CA MET A 445 16.52 15.69 12.47
C MET A 445 15.38 16.32 13.28
N VAL A 446 14.88 17.47 12.86
CA VAL A 446 13.76 18.19 13.46
C VAL A 446 12.64 18.39 12.45
N ILE A 447 11.46 17.91 12.80
CA ILE A 447 10.26 17.91 11.96
C ILE A 447 9.22 18.83 12.59
N GLY A 448 8.82 19.88 11.88
CA GLY A 448 7.73 20.77 12.30
C GLY A 448 6.39 20.26 11.80
N ASP A 449 5.53 19.76 12.69
CA ASP A 449 4.27 19.11 12.30
C ASP A 449 3.04 19.77 12.94
N ILE A 450 1.85 19.20 12.65
CA ILE A 450 0.55 19.62 13.17
C ILE A 450 -0.20 18.44 13.78
N GLY A 451 -1.03 18.73 14.78
CA GLY A 451 -1.82 17.71 15.45
C GLY A 451 -0.98 16.75 16.32
N TRP A 452 -1.61 15.65 16.72
CA TRP A 452 -1.06 14.68 17.66
C TRP A 452 -1.52 13.27 17.24
N PRO A 453 -0.68 12.22 17.40
CA PRO A 453 -1.13 10.85 17.14
C PRO A 453 -2.27 10.46 18.08
N ASP A 454 -3.23 9.67 17.61
CA ASP A 454 -4.37 9.22 18.43
C ASP A 454 -3.87 8.44 19.68
N THR A 455 -2.86 7.60 19.48
CA THR A 455 -2.20 6.84 20.54
C THR A 455 -0.89 6.24 20.03
N PHE A 456 0.01 5.89 20.96
CA PHE A 456 1.20 5.11 20.63
C PHE A 456 0.96 3.59 20.51
N ASP A 457 -0.28 3.11 20.66
CA ASP A 457 -0.62 1.68 20.49
C ASP A 457 -0.99 1.34 19.02
N PRO A 458 -0.22 0.45 18.35
CA PRO A 458 -0.53 0.02 16.98
C PRO A 458 -1.87 -0.72 16.81
N ALA A 459 -2.50 -1.18 17.89
CA ALA A 459 -3.84 -1.79 17.84
C ALA A 459 -4.97 -0.77 17.64
N LYS A 460 -4.69 0.54 17.75
CA LYS A 460 -5.69 1.62 17.68
C LYS A 460 -5.35 2.68 16.65
N SER A 461 -4.13 3.22 16.65
CA SER A 461 -3.83 4.34 15.75
C SER A 461 -3.94 3.87 14.30
N TYR A 462 -4.78 4.59 13.55
CA TYR A 462 -5.13 4.35 12.16
C TYR A 462 -5.12 5.67 11.38
N GLU A 463 -4.22 6.57 11.78
CA GLU A 463 -4.00 7.85 11.13
C GLU A 463 -2.51 8.03 10.79
N SER A 464 -2.23 8.97 9.89
CA SER A 464 -0.92 9.08 9.25
C SER A 464 0.22 9.42 10.21
N PHE A 465 0.00 10.28 11.21
CA PHE A 465 1.06 10.72 12.11
C PHE A 465 1.46 9.59 13.08
N GLY A 466 0.50 8.89 13.69
CA GLY A 466 0.78 7.72 14.51
C GLY A 466 1.47 6.61 13.72
N TRP A 467 1.06 6.38 12.47
CA TRP A 467 1.76 5.44 11.59
C TRP A 467 3.18 5.91 11.25
N GLU A 468 3.43 7.20 11.01
CA GLU A 468 4.79 7.71 10.83
C GLU A 468 5.69 7.40 12.03
N ILE A 469 5.20 7.62 13.25
CA ILE A 469 5.90 7.25 14.49
C ILE A 469 6.18 5.75 14.50
N PHE A 470 5.20 4.91 14.14
CA PHE A 470 5.38 3.45 14.17
C PHE A 470 6.45 2.95 13.22
N TRP A 471 6.70 3.62 12.09
CA TRP A 471 7.79 3.26 11.18
C TRP A 471 9.18 3.58 11.76
N GLN A 472 9.26 4.50 12.71
CA GLN A 472 10.50 4.79 13.41
C GLN A 472 10.68 3.87 14.63
N THR A 473 9.59 3.39 15.25
CA THR A 473 9.65 2.72 16.57
C THR A 473 9.33 1.23 16.58
N TYR A 474 8.54 0.72 15.64
CA TYR A 474 8.13 -0.69 15.62
C TYR A 474 8.62 -1.41 14.37
N GLY A 475 9.24 -2.56 14.57
CA GLY A 475 9.44 -3.56 13.52
C GLY A 475 8.16 -4.34 13.26
N LYS A 476 7.98 -4.74 12.00
CA LYS A 476 6.90 -5.56 11.48
C LYS A 476 7.44 -6.89 10.98
N LEU A 477 6.57 -7.82 10.59
CA LEU A 477 7.02 -9.11 10.02
C LEU A 477 7.75 -8.91 8.69
N VAL A 478 7.23 -8.01 7.86
CA VAL A 478 7.78 -7.62 6.56
C VAL A 478 7.71 -6.10 6.43
N THR A 479 8.55 -5.53 5.58
CA THR A 479 8.60 -4.08 5.31
C THR A 479 8.82 -3.81 3.82
N MET A 480 8.94 -2.54 3.43
CA MET A 480 9.32 -2.14 2.07
C MET A 480 10.67 -1.43 2.08
N TRP A 481 11.46 -1.64 1.02
CA TRP A 481 12.73 -0.93 0.88
C TRP A 481 12.53 0.40 0.16
N LYS A 482 12.57 1.50 0.92
CA LYS A 482 12.43 2.86 0.37
C LYS A 482 11.17 3.06 -0.48
N GLU A 483 11.33 3.33 -1.78
CA GLU A 483 10.23 3.54 -2.73
C GLU A 483 9.82 2.22 -3.44
N ASP A 484 10.46 1.10 -3.11
CA ASP A 484 10.10 -0.22 -3.64
C ASP A 484 8.72 -0.65 -3.11
N THR A 485 8.07 -1.48 -3.90
CA THR A 485 6.66 -1.86 -3.71
C THR A 485 6.48 -3.34 -3.33
N GLU A 486 7.57 -4.08 -3.26
CA GLU A 486 7.58 -5.50 -2.93
C GLU A 486 7.97 -5.70 -1.45
N PRO A 487 7.20 -6.47 -0.67
CA PRO A 487 7.55 -6.78 0.70
C PRO A 487 8.89 -7.50 0.82
N ILE A 488 9.71 -7.07 1.78
CA ILE A 488 10.99 -7.67 2.14
C ILE A 488 10.98 -8.15 3.60
N PRO A 489 11.81 -9.14 3.97
CA PRO A 489 11.90 -9.60 5.35
C PRO A 489 12.33 -8.50 6.34
N GLU A 490 11.64 -8.42 7.48
CA GLU A 490 12.03 -7.56 8.61
C GLU A 490 12.22 -8.40 9.88
N LEU A 491 11.20 -8.47 10.76
CA LEU A 491 11.24 -9.35 11.94
C LEU A 491 11.01 -10.82 11.59
N SER A 492 10.40 -11.10 10.43
CA SER A 492 10.50 -12.40 9.79
C SER A 492 11.73 -12.47 8.87
N VAL A 493 12.23 -13.68 8.62
CA VAL A 493 13.38 -13.92 7.73
C VAL A 493 12.98 -14.64 6.45
N ALA A 494 11.80 -15.27 6.45
CA ALA A 494 11.21 -15.98 5.34
C ALA A 494 9.72 -16.19 5.59
N TRP A 495 8.95 -16.40 4.51
CA TRP A 495 7.56 -16.79 4.58
C TRP A 495 7.19 -17.83 3.53
N ALA A 496 6.16 -18.62 3.81
CA ALA A 496 5.58 -19.56 2.87
C ALA A 496 4.08 -19.76 3.14
N PHE A 497 3.38 -20.32 2.16
CA PHE A 497 1.98 -20.67 2.22
C PHE A 497 1.80 -22.18 2.09
N SER A 498 0.70 -22.71 2.66
CA SER A 498 0.19 -24.02 2.27
C SER A 498 -0.19 -24.03 0.79
N LYS A 499 -0.27 -25.23 0.16
CA LYS A 499 -0.63 -25.35 -1.27
C LYS A 499 -2.00 -24.80 -1.62
N ASP A 500 -2.96 -24.88 -0.69
CA ASP A 500 -4.28 -24.30 -0.84
C ASP A 500 -4.32 -22.81 -0.46
N LEU A 501 -3.18 -22.22 -0.07
CA LEU A 501 -3.00 -20.83 0.34
C LEU A 501 -3.87 -20.39 1.52
N THR A 502 -4.37 -21.32 2.33
CA THR A 502 -5.18 -20.98 3.52
C THR A 502 -4.37 -20.89 4.81
N GLU A 503 -3.08 -21.18 4.78
CA GLU A 503 -2.17 -21.03 5.91
C GLU A 503 -0.91 -20.28 5.49
N LEU A 504 -0.55 -19.26 6.24
CA LEU A 504 0.65 -18.44 6.05
C LEU A 504 1.61 -18.65 7.21
N TYR A 505 2.85 -18.99 6.87
CA TYR A 505 3.93 -19.28 7.80
C TYR A 505 4.99 -18.19 7.71
N PHE A 506 5.31 -17.56 8.83
CA PHE A 506 6.49 -16.69 8.95
C PHE A 506 7.53 -17.34 9.86
N VAL A 507 8.77 -17.39 9.39
CA VAL A 507 9.92 -17.79 10.22
C VAL A 507 10.48 -16.54 10.88
N MET A 508 10.50 -16.51 12.22
CA MET A 508 10.92 -15.32 12.96
C MET A 508 12.44 -15.21 13.05
N ARG A 509 12.94 -13.97 12.99
CA ARG A 509 14.35 -13.64 13.19
C ARG A 509 14.77 -13.90 14.63
N GLY A 510 15.88 -14.61 14.81
CA GLY A 510 16.50 -14.80 16.13
C GLY A 510 17.20 -13.55 16.64
N ASN A 511 17.41 -13.49 17.96
CA ASN A 511 18.15 -12.44 18.67
C ASN A 511 17.56 -11.02 18.56
N VAL A 512 16.31 -10.86 18.14
CA VAL A 512 15.61 -9.58 18.18
C VAL A 512 15.19 -9.27 19.62
N LYS A 513 15.33 -8.01 20.01
CA LYS A 513 14.87 -7.49 21.30
C LYS A 513 14.01 -6.25 21.11
N ALA A 514 12.93 -6.16 21.88
CA ALA A 514 12.21 -4.92 22.10
C ALA A 514 12.83 -4.17 23.29
N TYR A 515 12.99 -2.85 23.18
CA TYR A 515 13.46 -1.97 24.23
C TYR A 515 12.30 -1.23 24.89
N ASP A 516 12.24 -1.30 26.21
CA ASP A 516 11.37 -0.52 27.09
C ASP A 516 12.20 0.59 27.73
N PRO A 517 12.07 1.85 27.25
CA PRO A 517 12.83 2.98 27.78
C PRO A 517 12.35 3.42 29.16
N TRP A 518 11.13 3.04 29.57
CA TRP A 518 10.51 3.49 30.82
C TRP A 518 11.05 2.74 32.04
N ASN A 519 11.48 1.49 31.84
CA ASN A 519 12.12 0.66 32.87
C ASN A 519 13.55 0.26 32.51
N ASN A 520 14.09 0.80 31.41
CA ASN A 520 15.41 0.45 30.86
C ASN A 520 15.62 -1.07 30.74
N LYS A 521 14.66 -1.75 30.10
CA LYS A 521 14.62 -3.21 30.02
C LYS A 521 14.46 -3.67 28.58
N THR A 522 14.97 -4.86 28.26
CA THR A 522 14.75 -5.50 26.95
C THR A 522 13.96 -6.79 27.08
N TYR A 523 13.15 -7.08 26.06
CA TYR A 523 12.35 -8.30 25.94
C TYR A 523 12.70 -9.02 24.64
N PRO A 524 12.95 -10.34 24.64
CA PRO A 524 13.15 -11.08 23.39
C PRO A 524 11.86 -11.05 22.55
N ILE A 525 11.99 -11.01 21.23
CA ILE A 525 10.88 -11.15 20.30
C ILE A 525 10.93 -12.52 19.64
N THR A 526 9.79 -13.22 19.65
CA THR A 526 9.62 -14.58 19.14
C THR A 526 8.33 -14.71 18.32
N ALA A 527 8.07 -15.90 17.78
CA ALA A 527 6.80 -16.21 17.12
C ALA A 527 5.56 -16.03 18.02
N VAL A 528 5.71 -16.18 19.34
CA VAL A 528 4.62 -15.94 20.30
C VAL A 528 4.23 -14.46 20.32
N ASP A 529 5.21 -13.56 20.34
CA ASP A 529 4.99 -12.12 20.34
C ASP A 529 4.35 -11.65 19.03
N ALA A 530 4.77 -12.23 17.90
CA ALA A 530 4.15 -11.98 16.61
C ALA A 530 2.66 -12.34 16.59
N LEU A 531 2.32 -13.57 17.02
CA LEU A 531 0.92 -14.01 17.08
C LEU A 531 0.12 -13.20 18.10
N PHE A 532 0.68 -12.93 19.28
CA PHE A 532 0.03 -12.15 20.33
C PHE A 532 -0.32 -10.74 19.86
N SER A 533 0.60 -10.06 19.16
CA SER A 533 0.37 -8.70 18.66
C SER A 533 -0.84 -8.62 17.72
N VAL A 534 -0.89 -9.54 16.74
CA VAL A 534 -1.97 -9.61 15.75
C VAL A 534 -3.29 -10.04 16.40
N TRP A 535 -3.25 -11.06 17.26
CA TRP A 535 -4.42 -11.54 17.98
C TRP A 535 -4.99 -10.47 18.91
N ARG A 536 -4.13 -9.73 19.61
CA ARG A 536 -4.51 -8.65 20.54
C ARG A 536 -5.21 -7.52 19.81
N ALA A 537 -4.74 -7.10 18.64
CA ALA A 537 -5.39 -6.05 17.86
C ALA A 537 -6.85 -6.40 17.55
N VAL A 538 -7.11 -7.64 17.11
CA VAL A 538 -8.47 -8.14 16.87
C VAL A 538 -9.27 -8.26 18.17
N ARG A 539 -8.65 -8.77 19.25
CA ARG A 539 -9.32 -8.96 20.54
C ARG A 539 -9.81 -7.64 21.15
N LEU A 540 -8.97 -6.61 21.13
CA LEU A 540 -9.32 -5.31 21.70
C LEU A 540 -10.50 -4.67 20.96
N ASN A 541 -10.60 -4.91 19.65
CA ASN A 541 -11.68 -4.40 18.80
C ASN A 541 -11.99 -2.92 19.06
N LEU A 542 -10.94 -2.09 18.97
CA LEU A 542 -11.03 -0.69 19.36
C LEU A 542 -11.83 0.10 18.29
N PRO A 543 -12.75 0.99 18.69
CA PRO A 543 -13.52 1.77 17.73
C PRO A 543 -12.61 2.62 16.83
N GLY A 544 -12.83 2.58 15.52
CA GLY A 544 -12.02 3.31 14.55
C GLY A 544 -10.58 2.79 14.38
N GLY A 545 -10.23 1.64 14.97
CA GLY A 545 -8.93 1.01 14.82
C GLY A 545 -8.76 0.21 13.53
N PRO A 546 -7.52 -0.23 13.22
CA PRO A 546 -7.19 -0.95 11.98
C PRO A 546 -7.46 -2.47 12.07
N GLN A 547 -8.12 -2.98 13.12
CA GLN A 547 -8.26 -4.42 13.34
C GLN A 547 -8.99 -5.16 12.22
N TRP A 548 -9.84 -4.47 11.46
CA TRP A 548 -10.57 -5.04 10.33
C TRP A 548 -9.62 -5.57 9.25
N MET A 549 -8.43 -4.95 9.09
CA MET A 549 -7.39 -5.37 8.15
C MET A 549 -6.82 -6.74 8.51
N ILE A 550 -7.02 -7.20 9.74
CA ILE A 550 -6.62 -8.54 10.19
C ILE A 550 -7.84 -9.47 10.21
N ASP A 551 -8.90 -9.12 10.96
CA ASP A 551 -10.02 -10.03 11.23
C ASP A 551 -10.80 -10.42 9.98
N SER A 552 -10.81 -9.56 8.95
CA SER A 552 -11.47 -9.87 7.67
C SER A 552 -10.81 -11.04 6.92
N TYR A 553 -9.52 -11.28 7.17
CA TYR A 553 -8.70 -12.23 6.39
C TYR A 553 -8.10 -13.36 7.23
N ILE A 554 -7.85 -13.13 8.52
CA ILE A 554 -7.18 -14.06 9.44
C ILE A 554 -8.14 -14.52 10.54
N ASP A 555 -8.26 -15.83 10.71
CA ASP A 555 -8.80 -16.41 11.93
C ASP A 555 -7.69 -16.47 12.99
N VAL A 556 -7.63 -15.43 13.83
CA VAL A 556 -6.59 -15.30 14.84
C VAL A 556 -6.67 -16.39 15.93
N ASN A 557 -7.83 -17.01 16.14
CA ASN A 557 -8.00 -18.08 17.13
C ASN A 557 -7.62 -19.46 16.58
N ALA A 558 -7.74 -19.67 15.27
CA ALA A 558 -7.24 -20.87 14.58
C ALA A 558 -5.76 -20.77 14.17
N SER A 559 -5.14 -19.61 14.38
CA SER A 559 -3.71 -19.38 14.20
C SER A 559 -2.90 -19.97 15.36
N SER A 560 -1.61 -20.23 15.17
CA SER A 560 -0.79 -20.91 16.17
C SER A 560 0.71 -20.68 16.01
N VAL A 561 1.46 -20.82 17.09
CA VAL A 561 2.93 -20.91 17.08
C VAL A 561 3.38 -22.35 16.85
N MET A 562 4.47 -22.50 16.10
CA MET A 562 5.12 -23.77 15.78
C MET A 562 6.64 -23.67 15.98
N THR A 563 7.27 -24.81 16.15
CA THR A 563 8.74 -24.93 16.11
C THR A 563 9.24 -25.02 14.66
N GLU A 564 10.51 -24.69 14.47
CA GLU A 564 11.22 -24.85 13.19
C GLU A 564 11.17 -26.30 12.68
N SER A 565 11.32 -27.28 13.59
CA SER A 565 11.25 -28.71 13.26
C SER A 565 9.86 -29.14 12.78
N GLU A 566 8.78 -28.57 13.33
CA GLU A 566 7.42 -28.84 12.88
C GLU A 566 7.17 -28.27 11.48
N LEU A 567 7.65 -27.05 11.20
CA LEU A 567 7.57 -26.47 9.85
C LEU A 567 8.38 -27.29 8.84
N ASP A 568 9.59 -27.72 9.20
CA ASP A 568 10.43 -28.54 8.33
C ASP A 568 9.75 -29.88 7.97
N ASN A 569 9.13 -30.55 8.95
CA ASN A 569 8.38 -31.78 8.71
C ASN A 569 7.12 -31.55 7.85
N LEU A 570 6.43 -30.43 8.05
CA LEU A 570 5.28 -30.02 7.25
C LEU A 570 5.68 -29.81 5.79
N ALA A 571 6.77 -29.07 5.55
CA ALA A 571 7.30 -28.83 4.21
C ALA A 571 7.70 -30.13 3.50
N LYS A 572 8.35 -31.05 4.22
CA LYS A 572 8.73 -32.37 3.68
C LYS A 572 7.52 -33.20 3.24
N THR A 573 6.43 -33.14 4.01
CA THR A 573 5.26 -34.01 3.78
C THR A 573 4.33 -33.43 2.72
N ASN A 574 4.07 -32.12 2.78
CA ASN A 574 3.04 -31.48 1.96
C ASN A 574 3.60 -30.59 0.84
N GLY A 575 4.84 -30.12 0.97
CA GLY A 575 5.37 -28.99 0.22
C GLY A 575 4.75 -27.67 0.68
N LEU A 576 5.51 -26.58 0.60
CA LEU A 576 5.03 -25.21 0.83
C LEU A 576 5.32 -24.35 -0.38
N VAL A 577 4.45 -23.38 -0.66
CA VAL A 577 4.62 -22.45 -1.78
C VAL A 577 5.11 -21.11 -1.25
N THR A 578 6.17 -20.57 -1.82
CA THR A 578 6.69 -19.25 -1.46
C THR A 578 6.89 -18.38 -2.70
N PHE A 579 6.88 -17.07 -2.51
CA PHE A 579 7.17 -16.10 -3.54
C PHE A 579 7.89 -14.87 -2.94
N TYR A 580 8.92 -14.41 -3.64
CA TYR A 580 9.78 -13.30 -3.24
C TYR A 580 10.62 -12.80 -4.43
N MET A 581 10.74 -11.49 -4.57
CA MET A 581 11.50 -10.80 -5.62
C MET A 581 11.12 -11.27 -7.03
N GLY A 582 9.80 -11.32 -7.29
CA GLY A 582 9.24 -11.73 -8.58
C GLY A 582 9.46 -13.22 -8.94
N LYS A 583 9.85 -14.05 -7.99
CA LYS A 583 10.05 -15.49 -8.15
C LYS A 583 9.11 -16.25 -7.24
N SER A 584 8.70 -17.45 -7.66
CA SER A 584 7.96 -18.40 -6.81
C SER A 584 8.64 -19.76 -6.82
N ALA A 585 8.48 -20.52 -5.73
CA ALA A 585 9.00 -21.88 -5.60
C ALA A 585 8.09 -22.75 -4.72
N GLU A 586 8.08 -24.05 -4.98
CA GLU A 586 7.66 -25.04 -3.99
C GLU A 586 8.90 -25.51 -3.22
N VAL A 587 8.83 -25.50 -1.89
CA VAL A 587 9.93 -25.87 -0.99
C VAL A 587 9.51 -27.05 -0.11
N HIS A 588 10.45 -27.95 0.15
CA HIS A 588 10.26 -29.19 0.90
C HIS A 588 11.07 -29.26 2.20
N SER A 589 11.71 -28.18 2.60
CA SER A 589 12.40 -28.07 3.90
C SER A 589 12.51 -26.62 4.36
N LEU A 590 12.77 -26.41 5.66
CA LEU A 590 13.09 -25.09 6.19
C LEU A 590 14.37 -24.52 5.55
N ASN A 591 15.35 -25.38 5.27
CA ASN A 591 16.61 -24.94 4.66
C ASN A 591 16.43 -24.43 3.22
N GLU A 592 15.59 -25.09 2.42
CA GLU A 592 15.22 -24.60 1.09
C GLU A 592 14.52 -23.25 1.18
N LEU A 593 13.59 -23.10 2.12
CA LEU A 593 12.88 -21.85 2.37
C LEU A 593 13.86 -20.73 2.74
N LEU A 594 14.72 -20.92 3.74
CA LEU A 594 15.69 -19.91 4.16
C LEU A 594 16.69 -19.58 3.03
N SER A 595 17.10 -20.57 2.23
CA SER A 595 17.98 -20.38 1.09
C SER A 595 17.33 -19.54 -0.02
N PHE A 596 16.03 -19.71 -0.26
CA PHE A 596 15.26 -18.90 -1.20
C PHE A 596 15.29 -17.41 -0.81
N PHE A 597 15.22 -17.11 0.49
CA PHE A 597 15.35 -15.76 1.06
C PHE A 597 16.80 -15.31 1.33
N LYS A 598 17.79 -16.16 1.03
CA LYS A 598 19.22 -15.92 1.28
C LYS A 598 19.53 -15.62 2.75
N TYR A 599 18.85 -16.28 3.67
CA TYR A 599 19.05 -16.12 5.11
C TYR A 599 19.83 -17.29 5.72
N SER A 600 20.79 -16.98 6.59
CA SER A 600 21.63 -17.96 7.30
C SER A 600 21.79 -17.67 8.80
N GLY A 601 21.04 -16.70 9.32
CA GLY A 601 21.10 -16.31 10.73
C GLY A 601 20.21 -17.19 11.64
N PRO A 602 20.18 -16.89 12.94
CA PRO A 602 19.34 -17.60 13.89
C PRO A 602 17.84 -17.30 13.68
N THR A 603 16.98 -18.21 14.13
CA THR A 603 15.52 -18.08 14.10
C THR A 603 14.92 -18.11 15.52
N ALA A 604 13.67 -17.67 15.68
CA ALA A 604 12.96 -17.63 16.97
C ALA A 604 11.52 -18.17 16.85
N GLY A 605 11.39 -19.37 16.30
CA GLY A 605 10.11 -20.05 16.08
C GLY A 605 9.40 -19.61 14.79
N VAL A 606 8.24 -20.22 14.55
CA VAL A 606 7.40 -20.00 13.38
C VAL A 606 6.01 -19.59 13.83
N VAL A 607 5.46 -18.52 13.26
CA VAL A 607 4.04 -18.17 13.44
C VAL A 607 3.25 -18.64 12.23
N LYS A 608 2.16 -19.36 12.47
CA LYS A 608 1.17 -19.77 11.47
C LYS A 608 -0.08 -18.92 11.62
N PHE A 609 -0.41 -18.15 10.59
CA PHE A 609 -1.71 -17.49 10.46
C PHE A 609 -2.66 -18.35 9.64
N LYS A 610 -3.84 -18.63 10.19
CA LYS A 610 -4.93 -19.30 9.46
C LYS A 610 -5.72 -18.25 8.69
N LEU A 611 -5.65 -18.29 7.36
CA LEU A 611 -6.44 -17.42 6.51
C LEU A 611 -7.86 -17.97 6.37
N ARG A 612 -8.85 -17.08 6.37
CA ARG A 612 -10.27 -17.43 6.16
C ARG A 612 -10.52 -17.94 4.74
N PHE A 613 -9.70 -17.49 3.78
CA PHE A 613 -9.69 -17.90 2.39
C PHE A 613 -8.30 -17.62 1.78
N PRO A 614 -7.98 -18.21 0.60
CA PRO A 614 -6.76 -17.89 -0.13
C PRO A 614 -6.61 -16.38 -0.37
N TYR A 615 -5.62 -15.74 0.26
CA TYR A 615 -5.45 -14.28 0.20
C TYR A 615 -3.98 -13.89 0.19
N VAL A 616 -3.42 -13.78 -1.02
CA VAL A 616 -2.02 -13.39 -1.27
C VAL A 616 -1.69 -11.96 -0.80
N PRO A 617 -2.59 -10.95 -0.95
CA PRO A 617 -2.29 -9.57 -0.53
C PRO A 617 -1.98 -9.38 0.95
N ILE A 618 -2.23 -10.39 1.80
CA ILE A 618 -2.01 -10.32 3.25
C ILE A 618 -0.59 -9.84 3.63
N LEU A 619 0.42 -10.11 2.81
CA LEU A 619 1.78 -9.62 3.05
C LEU A 619 1.86 -8.09 3.05
N GLN A 620 1.07 -7.42 2.20
CA GLN A 620 1.03 -5.96 2.11
C GLN A 620 0.37 -5.34 3.35
N ILE A 621 -0.58 -6.04 3.96
CA ILE A 621 -1.19 -5.63 5.24
C ILE A 621 -0.15 -5.69 6.36
N PHE A 622 0.70 -6.71 6.40
CA PHE A 622 1.75 -6.83 7.41
C PHE A 622 2.86 -5.78 7.31
N VAL A 623 2.97 -5.03 6.21
CA VAL A 623 3.87 -3.87 6.10
C VAL A 623 3.36 -2.68 6.92
N THR A 624 2.05 -2.61 7.16
CA THR A 624 1.38 -1.41 7.71
C THR A 624 1.58 -1.25 9.23
N GLY A 625 0.93 -0.24 9.82
CA GLY A 625 0.95 0.01 11.27
C GLY A 625 0.41 -1.16 12.09
N VAL A 626 -0.66 -1.82 11.63
CA VAL A 626 -1.29 -2.94 12.35
C VAL A 626 -0.39 -4.19 12.42
N GLY A 627 0.60 -4.29 11.52
CA GLY A 627 1.61 -5.36 11.51
C GLY A 627 2.74 -5.18 12.54
N SER A 628 2.70 -4.11 13.35
CA SER A 628 3.72 -3.81 14.36
C SER A 628 3.76 -4.84 15.49
N ILE A 629 4.95 -5.32 15.83
CA ILE A 629 5.13 -6.37 16.83
C ILE A 629 5.55 -5.79 18.19
N ILE A 630 4.80 -6.18 19.22
CA ILE A 630 5.05 -5.84 20.63
C ILE A 630 5.43 -7.08 21.44
N PRO A 631 6.27 -6.95 22.48
CA PRO A 631 6.58 -8.03 23.40
C PRO A 631 5.38 -8.35 24.31
N MET A 632 4.88 -9.59 24.25
CA MET A 632 3.75 -10.07 25.06
C MET A 632 4.06 -9.94 26.56
N GLN A 633 5.31 -10.16 26.95
CA GLN A 633 5.75 -10.04 28.34
C GLN A 633 5.63 -8.61 28.89
N TYR A 634 5.89 -7.59 28.06
CA TYR A 634 5.69 -6.20 28.47
C TYR A 634 4.21 -5.89 28.63
N ALA A 635 3.40 -6.26 27.65
CA ALA A 635 1.97 -5.97 27.63
C ALA A 635 1.22 -6.62 28.81
N LEU A 636 1.56 -7.87 29.15
CA LEU A 636 0.87 -8.63 30.19
C LEU A 636 1.50 -8.52 31.59
N GLY A 637 2.75 -8.07 31.69
CA GLY A 637 3.47 -7.96 32.97
C GLY A 637 3.42 -9.26 33.78
N ASN A 638 2.85 -9.19 34.99
CA ASN A 638 2.75 -10.33 35.92
C ASN A 638 1.90 -11.49 35.38
N ASN A 639 0.97 -11.23 34.45
CA ASN A 639 0.13 -12.26 33.85
C ASN A 639 0.85 -13.07 32.76
N TYR A 640 2.03 -12.65 32.32
CA TYR A 640 2.75 -13.25 31.19
C TYR A 640 2.97 -14.76 31.33
N GLN A 641 3.52 -15.22 32.46
CA GLN A 641 3.85 -16.63 32.65
C GLN A 641 2.60 -17.52 32.64
N ALA A 642 1.51 -17.06 33.27
CA ALA A 642 0.24 -17.77 33.28
C ALA A 642 -0.40 -17.80 31.88
N ALA A 643 -0.37 -16.68 31.15
CA ALA A 643 -0.89 -16.59 29.79
C ALA A 643 -0.08 -17.46 28.80
N LEU A 644 1.23 -17.53 28.95
CA LEU A 644 2.09 -18.38 28.14
C LEU A 644 1.79 -19.87 28.38
N ALA A 645 1.61 -20.27 29.64
CA ALA A 645 1.25 -21.64 30.00
C ALA A 645 -0.15 -22.01 29.50
N ASP A 646 -1.17 -21.18 29.76
CA ASP A 646 -2.57 -21.43 29.37
C ASP A 646 -2.73 -21.53 27.83
N SER A 647 -1.96 -20.75 27.09
CA SER A 647 -1.95 -20.79 25.61
C SER A 647 -1.09 -21.91 25.02
N ASN A 648 -0.45 -22.73 25.86
CA ASN A 648 0.52 -23.73 25.43
C ASN A 648 1.59 -23.14 24.50
N ASN A 649 2.26 -22.06 24.97
CA ASN A 649 3.26 -21.31 24.22
C ASN A 649 2.73 -20.77 22.87
N GLY A 650 1.53 -20.21 22.85
CA GLY A 650 0.91 -19.66 21.64
C GLY A 650 0.33 -20.69 20.66
N ARG A 651 0.24 -21.98 21.04
CA ARG A 651 -0.48 -22.99 20.24
C ARG A 651 -2.01 -22.85 20.34
N ASN A 652 -2.50 -22.20 21.39
CA ASN A 652 -3.91 -21.90 21.63
C ASN A 652 -4.09 -20.42 22.01
N PRO A 653 -4.05 -19.49 21.03
CA PRO A 653 -4.11 -18.05 21.31
C PRO A 653 -5.43 -17.60 21.94
N ALA A 654 -6.53 -18.35 21.73
CA ALA A 654 -7.82 -18.04 22.37
C ALA A 654 -7.76 -18.02 23.91
N ALA A 655 -6.80 -18.74 24.52
CA ALA A 655 -6.58 -18.72 25.96
C ALA A 655 -6.15 -17.34 26.50
N TRP A 656 -5.60 -16.47 25.65
CA TRP A 656 -5.21 -15.11 26.05
C TRP A 656 -6.40 -14.22 26.39
N ALA A 657 -7.63 -14.58 26.00
CA ALA A 657 -8.85 -13.83 26.31
C ALA A 657 -9.14 -13.72 27.82
N LYS A 658 -8.53 -14.58 28.65
CA LYS A 658 -8.54 -14.48 30.12
C LYS A 658 -7.73 -13.29 30.64
N TYR A 659 -6.78 -12.79 29.85
CA TYR A 659 -5.79 -11.78 30.23
C TYR A 659 -5.91 -10.48 29.45
N VAL A 660 -6.63 -10.49 28.33
CA VAL A 660 -6.89 -9.34 27.46
C VAL A 660 -8.40 -9.19 27.24
N GLY A 661 -8.93 -8.06 27.69
CA GLY A 661 -10.30 -7.62 27.52
C GLY A 661 -10.58 -7.03 26.13
N VAL A 662 -11.75 -6.40 26.01
CA VAL A 662 -12.20 -5.69 24.81
C VAL A 662 -12.33 -4.21 25.17
N GLY A 663 -12.07 -3.33 24.22
CA GLY A 663 -12.24 -1.89 24.37
C GLY A 663 -11.06 -1.17 25.01
N GLU A 664 -11.20 0.15 25.12
CA GLU A 664 -10.15 1.08 25.56
C GLU A 664 -9.85 0.99 27.07
N ASP A 665 -10.66 0.24 27.82
CA ASP A 665 -10.42 0.03 29.25
C ASP A 665 -9.38 -1.05 29.55
N ASP A 666 -9.03 -1.86 28.56
CA ASP A 666 -8.06 -2.95 28.72
C ASP A 666 -6.68 -2.42 29.20
N PRO A 667 -6.08 -3.03 30.24
CA PRO A 667 -4.81 -2.58 30.78
C PRO A 667 -3.66 -2.57 29.78
N THR A 668 -3.65 -3.50 28.81
CA THR A 668 -2.58 -3.57 27.82
C THR A 668 -2.63 -2.37 26.87
N PHE A 669 -3.85 -1.92 26.50
CA PHE A 669 -4.05 -0.73 25.67
C PHE A 669 -3.66 0.55 26.40
N LYS A 670 -4.13 0.72 27.65
CA LYS A 670 -3.75 1.88 28.48
C LYS A 670 -2.24 2.01 28.65
N LEU A 671 -1.56 0.88 28.83
CA LEU A 671 -0.10 0.84 28.95
C LEU A 671 0.58 1.32 27.67
N LEU A 672 0.28 0.69 26.53
CA LEU A 672 0.95 0.99 25.26
C LEU A 672 0.58 2.37 24.71
N SER A 673 -0.59 2.90 25.07
CA SER A 673 -1.02 4.23 24.63
C SER A 673 -0.15 5.36 25.15
N THR A 674 0.53 5.16 26.29
CA THR A 674 1.35 6.20 26.94
C THR A 674 2.80 5.79 27.13
N LYS A 675 3.08 4.48 27.09
CA LYS A 675 4.41 3.91 27.30
C LYS A 675 4.76 2.92 26.18
N PRO A 676 4.98 3.40 24.96
CA PRO A 676 5.41 2.56 23.85
C PRO A 676 6.78 1.92 24.10
N VAL A 677 6.99 0.76 23.49
CA VAL A 677 8.28 0.06 23.41
C VAL A 677 8.76 0.06 21.98
N SER A 678 10.03 -0.27 21.75
CA SER A 678 10.61 -0.22 20.41
C SER A 678 11.34 -1.49 20.00
N THR A 679 10.99 -2.00 18.82
CA THR A 679 11.78 -2.98 18.05
C THR A 679 12.44 -2.34 16.82
N GLY A 680 12.10 -1.08 16.53
CA GLY A 680 12.57 -0.31 15.39
C GLY A 680 13.88 0.45 15.66
N PRO A 681 14.31 1.28 14.69
CA PRO A 681 15.57 2.02 14.75
C PRO A 681 15.61 3.11 15.83
N TYR A 682 14.45 3.63 16.26
CA TYR A 682 14.33 4.64 17.31
C TYR A 682 13.36 4.19 18.41
N TYR A 683 13.42 4.80 19.57
CA TYR A 683 12.42 4.68 20.63
C TYR A 683 11.92 6.05 21.07
N VAL A 684 10.68 6.13 21.55
CA VAL A 684 10.13 7.36 22.17
C VAL A 684 10.85 7.58 23.50
N ALA A 685 11.68 8.62 23.55
CA ALA A 685 12.52 8.92 24.71
C ALA A 685 11.87 9.92 25.66
N ASP A 686 11.11 10.86 25.11
CA ASP A 686 10.33 11.86 25.86
C ASP A 686 9.23 12.40 24.96
N TYR A 687 8.14 12.88 25.54
CA TYR A 687 7.08 13.56 24.79
C TYR A 687 6.26 14.47 25.69
N LYS A 688 5.65 15.48 25.08
CA LYS A 688 4.63 16.31 25.69
C LYS A 688 3.50 16.48 24.68
N GLU A 689 2.32 16.01 25.05
CA GLU A 689 1.10 16.06 24.24
C GLU A 689 0.86 17.47 23.68
N ASP A 690 0.47 17.53 22.39
CA ASP A 690 0.28 18.73 21.59
C ASP A 690 1.50 19.69 21.55
N SER A 691 2.70 19.19 21.87
CA SER A 691 3.91 20.01 21.92
C SER A 691 5.10 19.37 21.22
N TYR A 692 5.55 18.18 21.63
CA TYR A 692 6.67 17.51 20.98
C TYR A 692 6.72 16.01 21.24
N ILE A 693 7.41 15.29 20.34
CA ILE A 693 7.81 13.89 20.51
C ILE A 693 9.31 13.80 20.21
N LEU A 694 10.10 13.36 21.18
CA LEU A 694 11.54 13.14 21.03
C LEU A 694 11.82 11.64 20.88
N LEU A 695 12.36 11.26 19.73
CA LEU A 695 12.87 9.92 19.47
C LEU A 695 14.39 9.89 19.63
N LYS A 696 14.93 8.81 20.17
CA LYS A 696 16.38 8.53 20.22
C LYS A 696 16.69 7.20 19.59
N TYR A 697 17.89 7.05 19.01
CA TYR A 697 18.30 5.80 18.39
C TYR A 697 18.18 4.65 19.38
N ASN A 698 17.71 3.49 18.93
CA ASN A 698 17.56 2.32 19.76
C ASN A 698 18.91 1.58 19.85
N PRO A 699 19.57 1.55 21.03
CA PRO A 699 20.87 0.89 21.17
C PRO A 699 20.78 -0.64 21.01
N TYR A 700 19.57 -1.20 21.03
CA TYR A 700 19.30 -2.63 20.86
C TYR A 700 18.74 -2.98 19.48
N TYR A 701 18.78 -2.04 18.52
CA TYR A 701 18.25 -2.29 17.18
C TYR A 701 18.97 -3.43 16.48
N TRP A 702 18.21 -4.44 16.08
CA TRP A 702 18.73 -5.70 15.55
C TRP A 702 19.48 -5.53 14.21
N ASN A 703 19.19 -4.46 13.45
CA ASN A 703 19.83 -4.17 12.17
C ASN A 703 20.87 -3.04 12.25
N ALA A 704 21.46 -2.76 13.43
CA ALA A 704 22.46 -1.70 13.58
C ALA A 704 23.73 -1.88 12.71
N THR A 705 23.98 -3.09 12.17
CA THR A 705 25.02 -3.30 11.15
C THR A 705 24.77 -2.48 9.89
N LEU A 706 23.51 -2.19 9.54
CA LEU A 706 23.15 -1.30 8.45
C LEU A 706 23.71 0.11 8.69
N TRP A 707 23.64 0.62 9.92
CA TRP A 707 24.18 1.94 10.27
C TRP A 707 25.71 1.98 10.15
N GLN A 708 26.39 0.88 10.50
CA GLN A 708 27.84 0.78 10.32
C GLN A 708 28.23 0.82 8.83
N GLN A 709 27.42 0.21 7.96
CA GLN A 709 27.64 0.20 6.52
C GLN A 709 27.36 1.57 5.89
N LEU A 710 26.30 2.25 6.31
CA LEU A 710 25.85 3.51 5.73
C LEU A 710 26.62 4.73 6.27
N TYR A 711 26.91 4.73 7.57
CA TYR A 711 27.39 5.91 8.30
C TYR A 711 28.70 5.69 9.06
N GLY A 712 29.17 4.43 9.13
CA GLY A 712 30.30 4.09 9.99
C GLY A 712 29.96 4.09 11.49
N PHE A 713 28.67 4.20 11.85
CA PHE A 713 28.18 4.26 13.22
C PHE A 713 27.68 2.88 13.68
N LYS A 714 28.10 2.47 14.88
CA LYS A 714 27.53 1.31 15.58
C LYS A 714 27.32 1.67 17.06
N PRO A 715 26.09 1.49 17.59
CA PRO A 715 25.72 1.90 18.94
C PRO A 715 26.36 1.05 20.05
#